data_AF-A0A2N2SKL3-F1
#
_entry.id   AF-A0A2N2SKL3-F1
#
_cell.length_a   1.000
_cell.length_b   1.000
_cell.length_c   1.000
_cell.angle_alpha   90.00
_cell.angle_beta   90.00
_cell.angle_gamma   90.00
#
_symmetry.space_group_name_H-M   'P 1'
#
loop_
_entity.id
_entity.type
_entity.pdbx_description
1 polymer ?
#
loop_
_entity_poly.entity_id
_entity_poly.type
_entity_poly.pdbx_seq_one_letter_code
_entity_poly.pdbx_strand_id
1 'polypeptide(L)'
;ELRFGLIDRYFEHDHDLVVDTRAMLDGPIRPGRKLLFRSGADVNHFSYFGNDDSAAAIAAALTDGTETHTVFRDYSGEWPLPTGAARGLFAPRPLADPPLETARGIVLLVPGLCGSELNVAGRDVWANVLSLAWGGFGKTLAIDNPAVAPGKPLAGSYLALANALRREGYVVRMHGYDWRKSVLASADDLGAALNVALDDSTPRKLPVHAVVHSMGGVLIRAAFAKDKALWQRWKDQPSPSARVLMLGTPNLGSHAVTLLFTGRDGFFSKLAMIDLHHTEAELLAVANLFPGVLELLPRHPDENGADIRVPGTWNAFQKADKGRWPTPPEDPLSKSDELWETLLKDDPLPTHERLIYLAGTAPETPLRATIGADGKFHLLKTAEGDGRVTWASGIPPACKEGQRCYYMSAVHGDMPTHADAYPALLELLKNGSTSHPALSRQPAPPRARGALEAPGEYPPLGAADLSHFPSRVDLLAAATGATLEAARAGARPGEDDRAAVRVIHGDLIYVDSPVLVGHKQGVNNLEQAEYILNHALNGRMQRRLDAGIYAGPLKSFALFPPQPDESSAVGAIVIGIGRIGELSPGRLADGVARALAAYAINMLEERDRLRDKHAAADGMDRNSNQPLELRVSALLIGAGVGEMSLRDSVAAILRGHRDARERLADARLDARVRLCALDFVELLEDRAIQAQKAARDAVALDGELRRRFTVADTLSANEGGRRRAYAEAVDGEWSRIAISAVRIADGSGTQLLFDAYGDLARTERLYNGIPLASIERFTRELISKESDDEEVGRTLFELLLPHWLKDQAPDRRRAQLVLDAAAAAIPWELLRDRMADRSDRGGEPLSVRSGLVRQLASGRFRQRVQRAEGYHALVIGDPDLGALSRFFPQLDGARSEAASIAKLLDDGGYSAPTTLLGSKAERIQIALYQQDWRIMHLSGHGVYGEVLPSIGGDEATGSAVPVTGMLIGEHSLMTPAHIEQMRVVPDFVFINCCSLGRIDADGAALDHSRPGNPALAANLATQLIEMGVRGVIAAGWRVLDDAAELFATTFYACFLDGETFGESVLAARRATYDRFPRSNTWGAYQCYGDPGLLLPRPPSSSSRRVRPVRYDFVAPSEVLAELERLSQQTRYRAVESGPSR
;
A
#
# COMPACT_ATOMS: atom_id res chain seq x y z
N GLU A 1 13.14 18.25 -13.10
CA GLU A 1 12.95 16.85 -13.51
C GLU A 1 13.42 16.56 -14.93
N LEU A 2 12.93 17.25 -15.97
CA LEU A 2 13.34 17.03 -17.38
C LEU A 2 14.86 17.13 -17.66
N ARG A 3 15.59 18.01 -16.96
CA ARG A 3 17.06 18.13 -17.08
C ARG A 3 17.84 16.97 -16.46
N PHE A 4 17.41 16.47 -15.30
CA PHE A 4 18.04 15.31 -14.66
C PHE A 4 17.73 14.03 -15.45
N GLY A 5 16.49 13.87 -15.91
CA GLY A 5 16.12 12.73 -16.77
C GLY A 5 16.83 12.69 -18.12
N LEU A 6 17.35 13.82 -18.64
CA LEU A 6 18.19 13.85 -19.84
C LEU A 6 19.64 13.43 -19.55
N ILE A 7 20.15 13.74 -18.36
CA ILE A 7 21.52 13.39 -17.93
C ILE A 7 21.60 11.91 -17.53
N ASP A 8 20.62 11.44 -16.74
CA ASP A 8 20.45 10.02 -16.39
C ASP A 8 20.35 9.15 -17.65
N ARG A 9 19.71 9.71 -18.70
CA ARG A 9 19.56 9.07 -20.00
C ARG A 9 20.76 9.25 -20.93
N TYR A 10 21.61 10.24 -20.71
CA TYR A 10 22.85 10.46 -21.47
C TYR A 10 23.97 9.52 -21.02
N PHE A 11 24.16 9.39 -19.71
CA PHE A 11 25.19 8.51 -19.15
C PHE A 11 24.75 7.04 -19.09
N GLU A 12 23.46 6.76 -18.91
CA GLU A 12 22.89 5.40 -18.75
C GLU A 12 23.56 4.54 -17.63
N HIS A 13 24.35 5.16 -16.75
CA HIS A 13 25.11 4.55 -15.65
C HIS A 13 25.13 5.51 -14.44
N ASP A 14 25.59 5.05 -13.27
CA ASP A 14 25.78 5.93 -12.11
C ASP A 14 26.78 7.05 -12.47
N HIS A 15 26.38 8.28 -12.19
CA HIS A 15 27.14 9.47 -12.54
C HIS A 15 26.97 10.56 -11.49
N ASP A 16 27.89 11.52 -11.51
CA ASP A 16 27.85 12.67 -10.62
C ASP A 16 27.36 13.96 -11.29
N LEU A 17 26.62 13.81 -12.41
CA LEU A 17 26.08 14.85 -13.30
C LEU A 17 27.05 15.38 -14.34
N VAL A 18 28.35 15.11 -14.22
CA VAL A 18 29.38 15.59 -15.18
C VAL A 18 30.16 14.43 -15.80
N VAL A 19 30.44 13.39 -15.01
CA VAL A 19 31.22 12.22 -15.45
C VAL A 19 30.57 10.94 -14.93
N ASP A 20 30.64 9.88 -15.73
CA ASP A 20 30.32 8.51 -15.28
C ASP A 20 31.27 8.11 -14.14
N THR A 21 30.72 7.62 -13.03
CA THR A 21 31.46 7.26 -11.83
C THR A 21 32.52 6.17 -12.10
N ARG A 22 32.35 5.34 -13.13
CA ARG A 22 33.34 4.34 -13.57
C ARG A 22 34.53 4.98 -14.29
N ALA A 23 34.33 6.03 -15.07
CA ALA A 23 35.44 6.71 -15.76
C ALA A 23 36.42 7.36 -14.77
N MET A 24 35.96 7.68 -13.56
CA MET A 24 36.80 8.14 -12.45
C MET A 24 37.73 7.05 -11.90
N LEU A 25 37.40 5.77 -12.11
CA LEU A 25 38.20 4.63 -11.68
C LEU A 25 39.20 4.19 -12.76
N ASP A 26 38.92 4.43 -14.04
CA ASP A 26 39.69 3.92 -15.20
C ASP A 26 40.93 4.78 -15.57
N GLY A 27 41.51 5.46 -14.59
CA GLY A 27 42.80 6.15 -14.72
C GLY A 27 43.99 5.22 -14.99
N PRO A 28 45.23 5.76 -15.02
CA PRO A 28 46.44 4.99 -15.35
C PRO A 28 46.59 3.71 -14.50
N ILE A 29 47.24 2.71 -15.07
CA ILE A 29 47.49 1.42 -14.40
C ILE A 29 48.37 1.67 -13.17
N ARG A 30 47.88 1.27 -11.98
CA ARG A 30 48.56 1.43 -10.70
C ARG A 30 48.67 0.05 -10.02
N PRO A 31 49.77 -0.25 -9.32
CA PRO A 31 50.00 -1.54 -8.65
C PRO A 31 49.02 -1.82 -7.49
N GLY A 32 48.36 -0.79 -6.97
CA GLY A 32 47.26 -0.89 -6.01
C GLY A 32 46.34 0.33 -6.13
N ARG A 33 45.04 0.14 -5.94
CA ARG A 33 44.03 1.21 -5.96
C ARG A 33 43.28 1.17 -4.63
N LYS A 34 43.14 2.32 -3.96
CA LYS A 34 42.25 2.47 -2.82
C LYS A 34 41.13 3.44 -3.19
N LEU A 35 39.89 3.12 -2.82
CA LEU A 35 38.72 3.92 -3.14
C LEU A 35 37.85 4.22 -1.91
N LEU A 36 37.18 5.37 -1.95
CA LEU A 36 36.08 5.74 -1.07
C LEU A 36 34.89 6.06 -1.96
N PHE A 37 33.75 5.42 -1.72
CA PHE A 37 32.53 5.63 -2.49
C PHE A 37 31.50 6.38 -1.64
N ARG A 38 30.88 7.40 -2.24
CA ARG A 38 29.81 8.19 -1.63
C ARG A 38 28.65 8.35 -2.61
N SER A 39 27.43 8.18 -2.09
CA SER A 39 26.17 8.32 -2.82
C SER A 39 25.14 8.99 -1.93
N GLY A 40 24.37 9.93 -2.47
CA GLY A 40 23.37 10.70 -1.73
C GLY A 40 22.81 11.82 -2.59
N ALA A 41 21.69 12.41 -2.18
CA ALA A 41 21.07 13.55 -2.90
C ALA A 41 21.94 14.81 -2.89
N ASP A 42 22.91 14.87 -1.98
CA ASP A 42 23.91 15.91 -1.77
C ASP A 42 25.24 15.65 -2.51
N VAL A 43 25.40 14.49 -3.15
CA VAL A 43 26.65 14.10 -3.84
C VAL A 43 26.54 14.35 -5.35
N ASN A 44 27.36 15.27 -5.87
CA ASN A 44 27.53 15.55 -7.29
C ASN A 44 28.96 16.02 -7.59
N HIS A 45 29.30 16.18 -8.86
CA HIS A 45 30.66 16.50 -9.33
C HIS A 45 31.28 17.73 -8.65
N PHE A 46 30.43 18.70 -8.28
CA PHE A 46 30.87 19.96 -7.69
C PHE A 46 30.86 19.95 -6.16
N SER A 47 30.22 18.96 -5.52
CA SER A 47 30.11 18.89 -4.05
C SER A 47 31.12 17.96 -3.38
N TYR A 48 31.94 17.20 -4.13
CA TYR A 48 32.93 16.28 -3.54
C TYR A 48 33.85 16.90 -2.49
N PHE A 49 34.27 18.15 -2.69
CA PHE A 49 35.14 18.87 -1.74
C PHE A 49 34.37 19.67 -0.69
N GLY A 50 33.04 19.78 -0.84
CA GLY A 50 32.17 20.49 0.09
C GLY A 50 31.55 19.60 1.15
N ASN A 51 31.50 18.28 0.93
CA ASN A 51 30.96 17.34 1.90
C ASN A 51 32.02 17.05 2.98
N ASP A 52 31.66 17.28 4.25
CA ASP A 52 32.57 17.21 5.40
C ASP A 52 33.30 15.86 5.49
N ASP A 53 32.61 14.78 5.15
CA ASP A 53 33.13 13.42 5.22
C ASP A 53 34.13 13.09 4.10
N SER A 54 33.88 13.61 2.89
CA SER A 54 34.73 13.46 1.72
C SER A 54 35.99 14.33 1.85
N ALA A 55 35.83 15.56 2.36
CA ALA A 55 36.93 16.46 2.71
C ALA A 55 37.82 15.88 3.82
N ALA A 56 37.23 15.34 4.90
CA ALA A 56 37.96 14.69 5.98
C ALA A 56 38.74 13.47 5.49
N ALA A 57 38.15 12.66 4.61
CA ALA A 57 38.83 11.51 4.01
C ALA A 57 40.02 11.93 3.13
N ILE A 58 39.86 12.94 2.28
CA ILE A 58 40.95 13.47 1.45
C ILE A 58 42.07 14.06 2.33
N ALA A 59 41.72 14.80 3.38
CA ALA A 59 42.68 15.34 4.33
C ALA A 59 43.46 14.24 5.07
N ALA A 60 42.76 13.19 5.52
CA ALA A 60 43.39 12.02 6.13
C ALA A 60 44.37 11.34 5.16
N ALA A 61 43.97 11.15 3.90
CA ALA A 61 44.82 10.54 2.88
C ALA A 61 46.06 11.38 2.52
N LEU A 62 45.94 12.71 2.50
CA LEU A 62 47.07 13.61 2.23
C LEU A 62 48.04 13.75 3.42
N THR A 63 47.55 13.52 4.65
CA THR A 63 48.35 13.62 5.88
C THR A 63 48.85 12.27 6.39
N ASP A 64 48.54 11.18 5.69
CA ASP A 64 48.85 9.79 6.07
C ASP A 64 48.34 9.46 7.50
N GLY A 65 47.15 9.97 7.83
CA GLY A 65 46.53 9.75 9.14
C GLY A 65 46.16 8.29 9.37
N THR A 66 46.17 7.84 10.63
CA THR A 66 45.86 6.44 11.01
C THR A 66 44.49 5.95 10.54
N GLU A 67 43.53 6.85 10.33
CA GLU A 67 42.17 6.54 9.85
C GLU A 67 42.09 6.33 8.33
N THR A 68 43.13 6.66 7.56
CA THR A 68 43.16 6.55 6.09
C THR A 68 42.91 5.10 5.62
N HIS A 69 43.47 4.12 6.34
CA HIS A 69 43.33 2.71 6.03
C HIS A 69 41.93 2.15 6.35
N THR A 70 41.17 2.81 7.23
CA THR A 70 39.78 2.45 7.56
C THR A 70 38.76 3.09 6.63
N VAL A 71 39.07 4.27 6.08
CA VAL A 71 38.18 5.04 5.22
C VAL A 71 38.28 4.61 3.75
N PHE A 72 39.49 4.39 3.24
CA PHE A 72 39.70 3.94 1.86
C PHE A 72 39.89 2.41 1.77
N ARG A 73 39.12 1.76 0.90
CA ARG A 73 39.14 0.30 0.70
C ARG A 73 40.03 -0.08 -0.46
N ASP A 74 40.78 -1.18 -0.33
CA ASP A 74 41.54 -1.75 -1.44
C ASP A 74 40.60 -2.25 -2.54
N TYR A 75 40.88 -1.84 -3.78
CA TYR A 75 40.09 -2.19 -4.95
C TYR A 75 40.83 -3.25 -5.77
N SER A 76 40.40 -4.50 -5.64
CA SER A 76 40.90 -5.66 -6.37
C SER A 76 40.06 -6.06 -7.59
N GLY A 77 39.05 -5.26 -7.96
CA GLY A 77 38.22 -5.48 -9.14
C GLY A 77 36.83 -6.06 -8.89
N GLU A 78 36.44 -6.31 -7.64
CA GLU A 78 35.05 -6.65 -7.27
C GLU A 78 34.51 -5.70 -6.21
N TRP A 79 33.53 -4.86 -6.57
CA TRP A 79 32.71 -4.01 -5.69
C TRP A 79 31.35 -3.69 -6.40
N PRO A 80 30.19 -3.54 -5.69
CA PRO A 80 28.83 -3.88 -6.15
C PRO A 80 28.31 -2.91 -7.23
N LEU A 81 27.47 -3.30 -8.20
CA LEU A 81 26.09 -3.81 -8.11
C LEU A 81 25.78 -4.89 -9.18
N PRO A 82 24.73 -5.72 -8.97
CA PRO A 82 23.59 -5.60 -9.87
C PRO A 82 22.28 -5.35 -9.11
N THR A 83 21.85 -4.09 -9.11
CA THR A 83 20.51 -3.76 -9.59
C THR A 83 20.46 -4.19 -11.06
N GLY A 84 19.60 -5.15 -11.36
CA GLY A 84 19.49 -5.80 -12.67
C GLY A 84 18.95 -4.87 -13.74
N ALA A 85 19.82 -4.03 -14.30
CA ALA A 85 19.71 -3.42 -15.62
C ALA A 85 21.04 -2.77 -16.06
N ALA A 86 22.19 -3.39 -15.78
CA ALA A 86 23.47 -2.88 -16.31
C ALA A 86 23.55 -3.16 -17.82
N ARG A 87 23.54 -2.10 -18.64
CA ARG A 87 24.08 -2.12 -20.01
C ARG A 87 25.61 -2.03 -19.95
N GLY A 88 26.30 -2.51 -20.98
CA GLY A 88 27.77 -2.45 -21.06
C GLY A 88 28.51 -3.51 -20.22
N LEU A 89 29.83 -3.35 -20.05
CA LEU A 89 30.86 -4.28 -19.55
C LEU A 89 30.59 -5.04 -18.21
N PHE A 90 29.41 -4.87 -17.62
CA PHE A 90 28.90 -5.47 -16.37
C PHE A 90 27.60 -6.28 -16.52
N ALA A 91 27.11 -6.56 -17.73
CA ALA A 91 26.19 -7.70 -17.90
C ALA A 91 26.86 -8.98 -17.30
N PRO A 92 26.10 -9.92 -16.69
CA PRO A 92 26.68 -11.18 -16.21
C PRO A 92 27.54 -11.74 -17.32
N ARG A 93 28.83 -11.97 -17.07
CA ARG A 93 29.72 -12.44 -18.14
C ARG A 93 29.39 -13.90 -18.42
N PRO A 94 29.42 -14.34 -19.68
CA PRO A 94 29.41 -15.76 -19.97
C PRO A 94 30.61 -16.38 -19.27
N LEU A 95 30.35 -17.39 -18.43
CA LEU A 95 31.41 -18.23 -17.91
C LEU A 95 32.10 -18.93 -19.09
N ALA A 96 33.40 -19.18 -18.97
CA ALA A 96 34.09 -20.01 -19.93
C ALA A 96 33.50 -21.43 -19.90
N ASP A 97 33.36 -22.03 -21.08
CA ASP A 97 32.99 -23.44 -21.15
C ASP A 97 34.14 -24.29 -20.56
N PRO A 98 33.83 -25.39 -19.85
CA PRO A 98 34.86 -26.33 -19.42
C PRO A 98 35.54 -26.95 -20.65
N PRO A 99 36.84 -27.32 -20.55
CA PRO A 99 37.51 -28.07 -21.60
C PRO A 99 36.72 -29.34 -21.96
N LEU A 100 36.68 -29.71 -23.24
CA LEU A 100 35.94 -30.89 -23.71
C LEU A 100 36.44 -32.19 -23.04
N GLU A 101 37.67 -32.19 -22.52
CA GLU A 101 38.26 -33.30 -21.79
C GLU A 101 37.62 -33.56 -20.42
N THR A 102 37.07 -32.52 -19.78
CA THR A 102 36.46 -32.58 -18.44
C THR A 102 34.95 -32.30 -18.46
N ALA A 103 34.39 -32.03 -19.63
CA ALA A 103 32.97 -31.75 -19.82
C ALA A 103 32.09 -32.98 -19.53
N ARG A 104 30.93 -32.75 -18.89
CA ARG A 104 29.90 -33.79 -18.66
C ARG A 104 29.03 -34.05 -19.88
N GLY A 105 28.97 -33.09 -20.80
CA GLY A 105 28.13 -33.12 -21.99
C GLY A 105 28.10 -31.77 -22.69
N ILE A 106 27.53 -31.74 -23.90
CA ILE A 106 27.31 -30.52 -24.67
C ILE A 106 25.81 -30.21 -24.62
N VAL A 107 25.44 -28.97 -24.27
CA VAL A 107 24.05 -28.51 -24.26
C VAL A 107 23.86 -27.42 -25.30
N LEU A 108 22.97 -27.66 -26.25
CA LEU A 108 22.53 -26.65 -27.20
C LEU A 108 21.34 -25.88 -26.61
N LEU A 109 21.50 -24.58 -26.37
CA LEU A 109 20.46 -23.70 -25.83
C LEU A 109 19.86 -22.88 -26.98
N VAL A 110 18.58 -23.10 -27.28
CA VAL A 110 17.85 -22.46 -28.38
C VAL A 110 16.73 -21.58 -27.83
N PRO A 111 16.70 -20.27 -28.13
CA PRO A 111 15.73 -19.34 -27.57
C PRO A 111 14.36 -19.43 -28.25
N GLY A 112 13.38 -18.80 -27.61
CA GLY A 112 12.01 -18.63 -28.12
C GLY A 112 11.83 -17.48 -29.11
N LEU A 113 10.57 -17.20 -29.43
CA LEU A 113 10.17 -16.05 -30.25
C LEU A 113 10.73 -14.75 -29.63
N CYS A 114 11.26 -13.87 -30.47
CA CYS A 114 11.90 -12.62 -30.07
C CYS A 114 13.13 -12.79 -29.13
N GLY A 115 13.59 -14.03 -28.89
CA GLY A 115 14.65 -14.35 -27.95
C GLY A 115 16.08 -14.32 -28.51
N SER A 116 16.26 -14.00 -29.79
CA SER A 116 17.57 -13.81 -30.44
C SER A 116 17.75 -12.35 -30.85
N GLU A 117 18.97 -11.82 -30.70
CA GLU A 117 19.36 -10.53 -31.27
C GLU A 117 19.24 -10.53 -32.80
N LEU A 118 18.92 -9.38 -33.40
CA LEU A 118 18.89 -9.19 -34.86
C LEU A 118 19.73 -7.98 -35.22
N ASN A 119 20.70 -8.19 -36.10
CA ASN A 119 21.75 -7.24 -36.40
C ASN A 119 21.72 -6.86 -37.88
N VAL A 120 21.99 -5.59 -38.18
CA VAL A 120 22.16 -5.09 -39.55
C VAL A 120 23.50 -4.38 -39.65
N ALA A 121 24.33 -4.79 -40.61
CA ALA A 121 25.70 -4.26 -40.78
C ALA A 121 26.53 -4.23 -39.49
N GLY A 122 26.39 -5.27 -38.66
CA GLY A 122 27.11 -5.40 -37.38
C GLY A 122 26.58 -4.54 -36.23
N ARG A 123 25.44 -3.86 -36.40
CA ARG A 123 24.77 -3.09 -35.33
C ARG A 123 23.50 -3.81 -34.89
N ASP A 124 23.31 -3.90 -33.57
CA ASP A 124 22.09 -4.47 -32.98
C ASP A 124 20.90 -3.55 -33.25
N VAL A 125 19.89 -4.10 -33.93
CA VAL A 125 18.63 -3.38 -34.24
C VAL A 125 17.53 -3.88 -33.31
N TRP A 126 17.36 -5.20 -33.20
CA TRP A 126 16.51 -5.80 -32.17
C TRP A 126 17.24 -5.78 -30.82
N ALA A 127 16.53 -5.46 -29.74
CA ALA A 127 17.07 -5.20 -28.41
C ALA A 127 17.94 -3.93 -28.26
N ASN A 128 17.89 -2.98 -29.20
CA ASN A 128 18.49 -1.65 -29.03
C ASN A 128 17.41 -0.56 -29.01
N VAL A 129 17.23 0.12 -27.87
CA VAL A 129 16.16 1.13 -27.70
C VAL A 129 16.33 2.33 -28.61
N LEU A 130 17.56 2.77 -28.88
CA LEU A 130 17.80 3.90 -29.80
C LEU A 130 17.42 3.53 -31.23
N SER A 131 17.84 2.33 -31.69
CA SER A 131 17.46 1.84 -33.02
C SER A 131 15.94 1.67 -33.14
N LEU A 132 15.26 1.14 -32.11
CA LEU A 132 13.80 0.99 -32.10
C LEU A 132 13.07 2.34 -32.04
N ALA A 133 13.57 3.31 -31.27
CA ALA A 133 13.00 4.66 -31.18
C ALA A 133 13.06 5.42 -32.51
N TRP A 134 14.12 5.18 -33.31
CA TRP A 134 14.26 5.74 -34.66
C TRP A 134 13.51 4.95 -35.75
N GLY A 135 12.60 4.06 -35.36
CA GLY A 135 11.77 3.29 -36.28
C GLY A 135 12.46 2.06 -36.86
N GLY A 136 13.49 1.54 -36.19
CA GLY A 136 14.25 0.36 -36.65
C GLY A 136 13.42 -0.91 -36.78
N PHE A 137 12.34 -1.05 -36.00
CA PHE A 137 11.42 -2.19 -36.15
C PHE A 137 10.70 -2.14 -37.50
N GLY A 138 10.10 -1.00 -37.86
CA GLY A 138 9.37 -0.85 -39.13
C GLY A 138 10.27 -0.74 -40.35
N LYS A 139 11.34 0.08 -40.28
CA LYS A 139 12.19 0.40 -41.45
C LYS A 139 13.30 -0.61 -41.69
N THR A 140 13.89 -1.15 -40.62
CA THR A 140 15.13 -1.94 -40.72
C THR A 140 14.88 -3.43 -40.56
N LEU A 141 13.92 -3.83 -39.72
CA LEU A 141 13.53 -5.23 -39.51
C LEU A 141 12.39 -5.69 -40.44
N ALA A 142 12.11 -4.97 -41.53
CA ALA A 142 11.23 -5.45 -42.57
C ALA A 142 11.70 -6.82 -43.12
N ILE A 143 10.74 -7.67 -43.50
CA ILE A 143 11.02 -9.08 -43.87
C ILE A 143 11.85 -9.20 -45.15
N ASP A 144 11.70 -8.23 -46.05
CA ASP A 144 12.36 -8.13 -47.35
C ASP A 144 13.80 -7.64 -47.26
N ASN A 145 14.25 -7.15 -46.08
CA ASN A 145 15.63 -6.71 -45.89
C ASN A 145 16.58 -7.92 -45.73
N PRO A 146 17.45 -8.20 -46.73
CA PRO A 146 18.35 -9.35 -46.68
C PRO A 146 19.57 -9.11 -45.77
N ALA A 147 19.83 -7.86 -45.37
CA ALA A 147 21.00 -7.49 -44.57
C ALA A 147 20.85 -7.84 -43.08
N VAL A 148 19.70 -8.36 -42.67
CA VAL A 148 19.45 -8.76 -41.28
C VAL A 148 20.01 -10.15 -41.04
N ALA A 149 20.87 -10.26 -40.03
CA ALA A 149 21.48 -11.49 -39.57
C ALA A 149 21.16 -11.74 -38.08
N PRO A 150 20.98 -13.01 -37.67
CA PRO A 150 20.77 -13.34 -36.27
C PRO A 150 22.06 -13.17 -35.45
N GLY A 151 21.91 -12.61 -34.25
CA GLY A 151 22.95 -12.51 -33.23
C GLY A 151 22.86 -13.63 -32.21
N LYS A 152 23.30 -13.36 -30.97
CA LYS A 152 23.24 -14.35 -29.88
C LYS A 152 21.83 -14.38 -29.25
N PRO A 153 21.46 -15.46 -28.54
CA PRO A 153 20.31 -15.44 -27.65
C PRO A 153 20.43 -14.30 -26.63
N LEU A 154 19.30 -13.66 -26.30
CA LEU A 154 19.27 -12.50 -25.41
C LEU A 154 19.89 -12.83 -24.04
N ALA A 155 20.97 -12.13 -23.70
CA ALA A 155 21.72 -12.38 -22.47
C ALA A 155 20.84 -12.27 -21.21
N GLY A 156 19.90 -11.32 -21.17
CA GLY A 156 19.01 -11.11 -20.03
C GLY A 156 18.08 -12.30 -19.72
N SER A 157 17.75 -13.12 -20.73
CA SER A 157 16.82 -14.24 -20.58
C SER A 157 17.53 -15.59 -20.46
N TYR A 158 18.64 -15.80 -21.17
CA TYR A 158 19.22 -17.14 -21.33
C TYR A 158 20.57 -17.33 -20.63
N LEU A 159 21.26 -16.24 -20.26
CA LEU A 159 22.63 -16.34 -19.78
C LEU A 159 22.73 -16.94 -18.37
N ALA A 160 21.75 -16.70 -17.51
CA ALA A 160 21.70 -17.27 -16.17
C ALA A 160 21.64 -18.80 -16.21
N LEU A 161 20.75 -19.36 -17.03
CA LEU A 161 20.65 -20.80 -17.27
C LEU A 161 21.93 -21.36 -17.92
N ALA A 162 22.47 -20.68 -18.93
CA ALA A 162 23.72 -21.08 -19.57
C ALA A 162 24.87 -21.13 -18.57
N ASN A 163 24.98 -20.14 -17.69
CA ASN A 163 26.01 -20.11 -16.65
C ASN A 163 25.78 -21.17 -15.57
N ALA A 164 24.54 -21.48 -15.20
CA ALA A 164 24.24 -22.58 -14.28
C ALA A 164 24.70 -23.93 -14.85
N LEU A 165 24.45 -24.19 -16.13
CA LEU A 165 24.91 -25.39 -16.84
C LEU A 165 26.45 -25.45 -16.91
N ARG A 166 27.13 -24.33 -17.21
CA ARG A 166 28.59 -24.26 -17.25
C ARG A 166 29.24 -24.55 -15.90
N ARG A 167 28.69 -24.03 -14.80
CA ARG A 167 29.17 -24.32 -13.43
C ARG A 167 29.11 -25.81 -13.11
N GLU A 168 28.14 -26.51 -13.66
CA GLU A 168 27.98 -27.96 -13.49
C GLU A 168 28.81 -28.79 -14.46
N GLY A 169 29.69 -28.17 -15.25
CA GLY A 169 30.62 -28.86 -16.14
C GLY A 169 30.04 -29.19 -17.52
N TYR A 170 28.96 -28.54 -17.97
CA TYR A 170 28.47 -28.66 -19.35
C TYR A 170 29.08 -27.60 -20.26
N VAL A 171 29.37 -27.97 -21.51
CA VAL A 171 29.69 -27.00 -22.58
C VAL A 171 28.40 -26.48 -23.16
N VAL A 172 28.17 -25.16 -23.13
CA VAL A 172 26.87 -24.58 -23.53
C VAL A 172 26.99 -23.78 -24.82
N ARG A 173 26.37 -24.28 -25.89
CA ARG A 173 26.27 -23.62 -27.19
C ARG A 173 24.96 -22.88 -27.29
N MET A 174 25.02 -21.56 -27.30
CA MET A 174 23.84 -20.70 -27.44
C MET A 174 23.63 -20.40 -28.93
N HIS A 175 22.54 -20.89 -29.51
CA HIS A 175 22.26 -20.74 -30.94
C HIS A 175 21.12 -19.74 -31.17
N GLY A 176 21.42 -18.57 -31.72
CA GLY A 176 20.43 -17.58 -32.14
C GLY A 176 20.03 -17.76 -33.59
N TYR A 177 18.80 -17.40 -33.93
CA TYR A 177 18.22 -17.53 -35.28
C TYR A 177 17.29 -16.35 -35.60
N ASP A 178 16.99 -16.15 -36.89
CA ASP A 178 16.11 -15.07 -37.34
C ASP A 178 14.65 -15.48 -37.17
N TRP A 179 14.09 -15.13 -36.01
CA TRP A 179 12.72 -15.46 -35.61
C TRP A 179 11.62 -14.87 -36.51
N ARG A 180 11.97 -13.97 -37.45
CA ARG A 180 11.01 -13.41 -38.42
C ARG A 180 10.78 -14.35 -39.60
N LYS A 181 11.79 -15.11 -40.00
CA LYS A 181 11.73 -16.02 -41.16
C LYS A 181 10.99 -17.30 -40.80
N SER A 182 10.61 -18.08 -41.81
CA SER A 182 10.01 -19.40 -41.63
C SER A 182 10.92 -20.30 -40.78
N VAL A 183 10.34 -21.03 -39.84
CA VAL A 183 11.02 -22.00 -38.99
C VAL A 183 11.72 -23.08 -39.83
N LEU A 184 11.14 -23.48 -40.97
CA LEU A 184 11.77 -24.43 -41.90
C LEU A 184 13.05 -23.89 -42.56
N ALA A 185 13.14 -22.57 -42.76
CA ALA A 185 14.33 -21.93 -43.30
C ALA A 185 15.44 -21.82 -42.24
N SER A 186 15.08 -21.53 -40.98
CA SER A 186 16.05 -21.50 -39.87
C SER A 186 16.48 -22.89 -39.38
N ALA A 187 15.76 -23.95 -39.74
CA ALA A 187 16.06 -25.32 -39.31
C ALA A 187 17.42 -25.83 -39.81
N ASP A 188 17.87 -25.37 -40.99
CA ASP A 188 19.15 -25.79 -41.58
C ASP A 188 20.34 -25.29 -40.75
N ASP A 189 20.30 -24.03 -40.30
CA ASP A 189 21.34 -23.43 -39.46
C ASP A 189 21.44 -24.14 -38.10
N LEU A 190 20.29 -24.52 -37.52
CA LEU A 190 20.26 -25.30 -36.28
C LEU A 190 20.79 -26.72 -36.51
N GLY A 191 20.44 -27.35 -37.63
CA GLY A 191 20.93 -28.68 -38.01
C GLY A 191 22.45 -28.71 -38.17
N ALA A 192 23.04 -27.68 -38.79
CA ALA A 192 24.48 -27.50 -38.87
C ALA A 192 25.11 -27.38 -37.48
N ALA A 193 24.54 -26.55 -36.59
CA ALA A 193 25.04 -26.39 -35.22
C ALA A 193 24.98 -27.70 -34.41
N LEU A 194 23.92 -28.50 -34.59
CA LEU A 194 23.80 -29.83 -33.98
C LEU A 194 24.84 -30.82 -34.52
N ASN A 195 25.08 -30.83 -35.83
CA ASN A 195 26.12 -31.68 -36.43
C ASN A 195 27.51 -31.35 -35.86
N VAL A 196 27.87 -30.07 -35.75
CA VAL A 196 29.14 -29.66 -35.14
C VAL A 196 29.21 -30.10 -33.66
N ALA A 197 28.11 -30.00 -32.91
CA ALA A 197 28.07 -30.50 -31.53
C ALA A 197 28.24 -32.02 -31.44
N LEU A 198 27.65 -32.77 -32.37
CA LEU A 198 27.80 -34.23 -32.46
C LEU A 198 29.23 -34.62 -32.87
N ASP A 199 29.85 -33.90 -33.80
CA ASP A 199 31.24 -34.11 -34.20
C ASP A 199 32.19 -33.92 -33.01
N ASP A 200 32.04 -32.82 -32.26
CA ASP A 200 32.85 -32.54 -31.07
C ASP A 200 32.62 -33.54 -29.93
N SER A 201 31.42 -34.14 -29.87
CA SER A 201 31.08 -35.15 -28.87
C SER A 201 31.67 -36.53 -29.17
N THR A 202 31.93 -36.85 -30.44
CA THR A 202 32.24 -38.20 -30.91
C THR A 202 33.55 -38.77 -30.33
N PRO A 203 34.67 -38.02 -30.27
CA PRO A 203 35.94 -38.54 -29.73
C PRO A 203 35.86 -38.96 -28.26
N ARG A 204 34.97 -38.33 -27.48
CA ARG A 204 34.87 -38.50 -26.02
C ARG A 204 33.57 -39.20 -25.58
N LYS A 205 32.69 -39.55 -26.52
CA LYS A 205 31.36 -40.14 -26.26
C LYS A 205 30.49 -39.30 -25.32
N LEU A 206 30.59 -37.97 -25.44
CA LEU A 206 29.80 -37.04 -24.62
C LEU A 206 28.34 -37.02 -25.09
N PRO A 207 27.35 -36.89 -24.19
CA PRO A 207 25.98 -36.65 -24.60
C PRO A 207 25.77 -35.23 -25.13
N VAL A 208 25.04 -35.10 -26.24
CA VAL A 208 24.56 -33.84 -26.82
C VAL A 208 23.09 -33.64 -26.46
N HIS A 209 22.85 -32.78 -25.48
CA HIS A 209 21.53 -32.37 -25.03
C HIS A 209 21.06 -31.11 -25.75
N ALA A 210 19.75 -30.87 -25.75
CA ALA A 210 19.17 -29.60 -26.17
C ALA A 210 18.22 -29.06 -25.10
N VAL A 211 18.31 -27.77 -24.81
CA VAL A 211 17.34 -27.03 -24.00
C VAL A 211 16.73 -25.98 -24.92
N VAL A 212 15.44 -26.12 -25.18
CA VAL A 212 14.74 -25.34 -26.19
C VAL A 212 13.55 -24.64 -25.54
N HIS A 213 13.40 -23.34 -25.79
CA HIS A 213 12.33 -22.53 -25.21
C HIS A 213 11.35 -22.09 -26.29
N SER A 214 10.04 -22.20 -26.03
CA SER A 214 8.98 -21.69 -26.91
C SER A 214 9.18 -22.13 -28.37
N MET A 215 9.22 -21.21 -29.34
CA MET A 215 9.48 -21.46 -30.77
C MET A 215 10.77 -22.24 -31.05
N GLY A 216 11.80 -22.15 -30.21
CA GLY A 216 13.02 -22.95 -30.35
C GLY A 216 12.77 -24.46 -30.28
N GLY A 217 11.70 -24.88 -29.59
CA GLY A 217 11.27 -26.27 -29.56
C GLY A 217 10.59 -26.72 -30.85
N VAL A 218 9.89 -25.82 -31.54
CA VAL A 218 9.34 -26.09 -32.87
C VAL A 218 10.49 -26.17 -33.90
N LEU A 219 11.51 -25.32 -33.74
CA LEU A 219 12.68 -25.29 -34.61
C LEU A 219 13.49 -26.60 -34.57
N ILE A 220 13.76 -27.16 -33.39
CA ILE A 220 14.48 -28.45 -33.28
C ILE A 220 13.67 -29.62 -33.86
N ARG A 221 12.33 -29.59 -33.68
CA ARG A 221 11.44 -30.58 -34.30
C ARG A 221 11.51 -30.49 -35.83
N ALA A 222 11.49 -29.27 -36.37
CA ALA A 222 11.62 -29.04 -37.81
C ALA A 222 12.98 -29.51 -38.35
N ALA A 223 14.07 -29.26 -37.64
CA ALA A 223 15.41 -29.75 -38.03
C ALA A 223 15.47 -31.28 -38.10
N PHE A 224 14.91 -31.99 -37.12
CA PHE A 224 14.88 -33.46 -37.12
C PHE A 224 13.90 -34.06 -38.14
N ALA A 225 12.75 -33.41 -38.39
CA ALA A 225 11.80 -33.85 -39.40
C ALA A 225 12.37 -33.70 -40.83
N LYS A 226 13.08 -32.59 -41.09
CA LYS A 226 13.67 -32.27 -42.39
C LYS A 226 14.91 -33.13 -42.70
N ASP A 227 15.82 -33.27 -41.72
CA ASP A 227 17.05 -34.05 -41.89
C ASP A 227 16.97 -35.37 -41.09
N LYS A 228 16.52 -36.41 -41.78
CA LYS A 228 16.43 -37.77 -41.22
C LYS A 228 17.82 -38.32 -40.84
N ALA A 229 18.89 -37.91 -41.52
CA ALA A 229 20.25 -38.37 -41.20
C ALA A 229 20.75 -37.74 -39.90
N LEU A 230 20.50 -36.44 -39.71
CA LEU A 230 20.76 -35.74 -38.45
C LEU A 230 20.00 -36.39 -37.28
N TRP A 231 18.71 -36.70 -37.47
CA TRP A 231 17.92 -37.40 -36.46
C TRP A 231 18.55 -38.75 -36.09
N GLN A 232 18.92 -39.58 -37.07
CA GLN A 232 19.58 -40.85 -36.78
C GLN A 232 20.92 -40.64 -36.05
N ARG A 233 21.77 -39.69 -36.47
CA ARG A 233 23.02 -39.38 -35.76
C ARG A 233 22.78 -38.96 -34.31
N TRP A 234 21.79 -38.10 -34.05
CA TRP A 234 21.49 -37.68 -32.69
C TRP A 234 20.92 -38.83 -31.85
N LYS A 235 20.07 -39.67 -32.41
CA LYS A 235 19.52 -40.84 -31.70
C LYS A 235 20.61 -41.86 -31.38
N ASP A 236 21.47 -42.16 -32.34
CA ASP A 236 22.51 -43.19 -32.28
C ASP A 236 23.83 -42.68 -31.67
N GLN A 237 23.81 -41.46 -31.11
CA GLN A 237 24.98 -40.90 -30.44
C GLN A 237 25.48 -41.82 -29.31
N PRO A 238 26.79 -41.82 -29.00
CA PRO A 238 27.40 -42.84 -28.15
C PRO A 238 26.86 -42.94 -26.72
N SER A 239 26.21 -41.89 -26.21
CA SER A 239 25.64 -41.85 -24.86
C SER A 239 24.11 -41.98 -24.89
N PRO A 240 23.52 -42.94 -24.15
CA PRO A 240 22.07 -43.06 -24.02
C PRO A 240 21.45 -41.96 -23.15
N SER A 241 22.24 -41.09 -22.52
CA SER A 241 21.77 -40.04 -21.61
C SER A 241 21.35 -38.74 -22.29
N ALA A 242 21.50 -38.60 -23.61
CA ALA A 242 21.10 -37.38 -24.32
C ALA A 242 19.59 -37.09 -24.18
N ARG A 243 19.22 -35.82 -23.98
CA ARG A 243 17.83 -35.39 -23.74
C ARG A 243 17.52 -34.09 -24.47
N VAL A 244 16.25 -33.90 -24.81
CA VAL A 244 15.70 -32.60 -25.21
C VAL A 244 14.75 -32.13 -24.12
N LEU A 245 15.05 -30.98 -23.51
CA LEU A 245 14.15 -30.30 -22.57
C LEU A 245 13.40 -29.19 -23.32
N MET A 246 12.08 -29.33 -23.43
CA MET A 246 11.19 -28.30 -24.00
C MET A 246 10.60 -27.44 -22.90
N LEU A 247 10.94 -26.16 -22.87
CA LEU A 247 10.36 -25.16 -21.96
C LEU A 247 9.21 -24.46 -22.68
N GLY A 248 7.96 -24.76 -22.31
CA GLY A 248 6.77 -24.06 -22.80
C GLY A 248 6.59 -24.10 -24.32
N THR A 249 7.05 -25.14 -25.01
CA THR A 249 6.98 -25.20 -26.49
C THR A 249 5.52 -25.32 -26.97
N PRO A 250 5.06 -24.46 -27.90
CA PRO A 250 3.72 -24.55 -28.50
C PRO A 250 3.68 -25.66 -29.56
N ASN A 251 3.52 -26.91 -29.13
CA ASN A 251 3.62 -28.06 -30.02
C ASN A 251 2.51 -28.16 -31.07
N LEU A 252 1.39 -27.44 -30.89
CA LEU A 252 0.30 -27.26 -31.85
C LEU A 252 -0.05 -25.78 -32.05
N GLY A 253 0.92 -24.88 -31.92
CA GLY A 253 0.70 -23.43 -31.97
C GLY A 253 0.01 -22.88 -30.72
N SER A 254 -0.31 -21.58 -30.73
CA SER A 254 -0.94 -20.90 -29.58
C SER A 254 -1.61 -19.57 -29.98
N HIS A 255 -2.66 -19.19 -29.26
CA HIS A 255 -3.31 -17.88 -29.39
C HIS A 255 -2.49 -16.70 -28.84
N ALA A 256 -1.24 -16.89 -28.42
CA ALA A 256 -0.30 -15.80 -28.12
C ALA A 256 -0.13 -14.84 -29.30
N VAL A 257 -0.11 -15.38 -30.53
CA VAL A 257 -0.04 -14.58 -31.77
C VAL A 257 -1.35 -13.83 -32.02
N THR A 258 -2.49 -14.44 -31.71
CA THR A 258 -3.80 -13.76 -31.78
C THR A 258 -3.90 -12.62 -30.75
N LEU A 259 -3.43 -12.84 -29.53
CA LEU A 259 -3.34 -11.82 -28.49
C LEU A 259 -2.46 -10.63 -28.95
N LEU A 260 -1.32 -10.95 -29.57
CA LEU A 260 -0.38 -9.98 -30.13
C LEU A 260 -1.01 -9.14 -31.24
N PHE A 261 -1.59 -9.77 -32.27
CA PHE A 261 -2.14 -9.07 -33.43
C PHE A 261 -3.43 -8.29 -33.16
N THR A 262 -4.17 -8.67 -32.12
CA THR A 262 -5.40 -7.95 -31.74
C THR A 262 -5.15 -6.77 -30.78
N GLY A 263 -3.88 -6.41 -30.52
CA GLY A 263 -3.50 -5.30 -29.65
C GLY A 263 -3.88 -5.50 -28.18
N ARG A 264 -4.10 -6.76 -27.77
CA ARG A 264 -4.44 -7.15 -26.40
C ARG A 264 -3.20 -7.58 -25.60
N ASP A 265 -2.06 -7.71 -26.28
CA ASP A 265 -0.74 -7.87 -25.67
C ASP A 265 -0.04 -6.51 -25.51
N GLY A 266 0.57 -6.24 -24.36
CA GLY A 266 1.16 -4.94 -24.05
C GLY A 266 2.44 -4.61 -24.83
N PHE A 267 2.93 -5.52 -25.70
CA PHE A 267 4.18 -5.34 -26.42
C PHE A 267 4.14 -4.23 -27.47
N PHE A 268 3.20 -4.27 -28.41
CA PHE A 268 3.15 -3.29 -29.50
C PHE A 268 2.72 -1.91 -29.04
N SER A 269 1.84 -1.82 -28.04
CA SER A 269 1.50 -0.55 -27.41
C SER A 269 2.71 0.09 -26.71
N LYS A 270 3.56 -0.70 -26.04
CA LYS A 270 4.84 -0.22 -25.46
C LYS A 270 5.86 0.14 -26.54
N LEU A 271 5.95 -0.63 -27.62
CA LEU A 271 6.85 -0.32 -28.74
C LEU A 271 6.46 1.00 -29.42
N ALA A 272 5.16 1.22 -29.64
CA ALA A 272 4.62 2.46 -30.21
C ALA A 272 4.87 3.69 -29.32
N MET A 273 5.01 3.53 -28.00
CA MET A 273 5.45 4.63 -27.12
C MET A 273 6.92 5.01 -27.32
N ILE A 274 7.77 4.07 -27.75
CA ILE A 274 9.20 4.29 -27.98
C ILE A 274 9.47 4.75 -29.41
N ASP A 275 8.79 4.17 -30.41
CA ASP A 275 8.96 4.48 -31.83
C ASP A 275 8.38 5.86 -32.17
N LEU A 276 9.25 6.79 -32.58
CA LEU A 276 8.87 8.17 -32.94
C LEU A 276 8.34 8.30 -34.38
N HIS A 277 8.39 7.22 -35.16
CA HIS A 277 8.11 7.23 -36.60
C HIS A 277 6.88 6.41 -37.01
N HIS A 278 6.46 5.42 -36.23
CA HIS A 278 5.37 4.52 -36.58
C HIS A 278 4.33 4.40 -35.47
N THR A 279 3.08 4.25 -35.87
CA THR A 279 1.95 3.94 -35.00
C THR A 279 1.90 2.44 -34.66
N GLU A 280 1.15 2.08 -33.62
CA GLU A 280 0.92 0.66 -33.25
C GLU A 280 0.36 -0.16 -34.43
N ALA A 281 -0.57 0.41 -35.21
CA ALA A 281 -1.15 -0.25 -36.37
C ALA A 281 -0.12 -0.50 -37.48
N GLU A 282 0.81 0.43 -37.72
CA GLU A 282 1.89 0.27 -38.71
C GLU A 282 2.92 -0.78 -38.25
N LEU A 283 3.26 -0.80 -36.96
CA LEU A 283 4.15 -1.81 -36.38
C LEU A 283 3.54 -3.22 -36.46
N LEU A 284 2.25 -3.34 -36.18
CA LEU A 284 1.49 -4.58 -36.35
C LEU A 284 1.45 -5.03 -37.82
N ALA A 285 1.29 -4.09 -38.76
CA ALA A 285 1.29 -4.41 -40.20
C ALA A 285 2.62 -4.99 -40.67
N VAL A 286 3.74 -4.53 -40.11
CA VAL A 286 5.07 -5.11 -40.35
C VAL A 286 5.18 -6.51 -39.76
N ALA A 287 4.71 -6.70 -38.52
CA ALA A 287 4.74 -8.01 -37.86
C ALA A 287 3.88 -9.07 -38.57
N ASN A 288 2.76 -8.67 -39.17
CA ASN A 288 1.90 -9.52 -39.98
C ASN A 288 2.60 -10.10 -41.23
N LEU A 289 3.76 -9.56 -41.63
CA LEU A 289 4.54 -10.07 -42.75
C LEU A 289 5.60 -11.10 -42.35
N PHE A 290 5.77 -11.41 -41.05
CA PHE A 290 6.78 -12.34 -40.56
C PHE A 290 6.26 -13.79 -40.57
N PRO A 291 6.75 -14.68 -41.48
CA PRO A 291 6.24 -16.05 -41.55
C PRO A 291 6.45 -16.84 -40.25
N GLY A 292 7.59 -16.67 -39.56
CA GLY A 292 7.87 -17.39 -38.32
C GLY A 292 6.88 -17.08 -37.19
N VAL A 293 6.30 -15.88 -37.17
CA VAL A 293 5.27 -15.51 -36.19
C VAL A 293 3.93 -16.15 -36.55
N LEU A 294 3.55 -16.11 -37.84
CA LEU A 294 2.29 -16.69 -38.33
C LEU A 294 2.26 -18.22 -38.20
N GLU A 295 3.40 -18.87 -38.39
CA GLU A 295 3.55 -20.32 -38.21
C GLU A 295 3.17 -20.78 -36.80
N LEU A 296 3.28 -19.92 -35.78
CA LEU A 296 2.91 -20.25 -34.39
C LEU A 296 1.40 -20.14 -34.09
N LEU A 297 0.55 -19.79 -35.06
CA LEU A 297 -0.90 -19.78 -34.87
C LEU A 297 -1.42 -21.17 -34.47
N PRO A 298 -2.49 -21.25 -33.67
CA PRO A 298 -2.98 -22.52 -33.13
C PRO A 298 -3.47 -23.46 -34.24
N ARG A 299 -3.30 -24.76 -34.02
CA ARG A 299 -3.77 -25.86 -34.87
C ARG A 299 -4.70 -26.81 -34.11
N HIS A 300 -4.80 -26.67 -32.79
CA HIS A 300 -5.69 -27.51 -31.98
C HIS A 300 -7.16 -27.24 -32.35
N PRO A 301 -8.00 -28.27 -32.56
CA PRO A 301 -9.40 -28.10 -32.98
C PRO A 301 -10.21 -27.19 -32.04
N ASP A 302 -9.99 -27.29 -30.73
CA ASP A 302 -10.68 -26.47 -29.73
C ASP A 302 -10.16 -25.02 -29.64
N GLU A 303 -9.07 -24.71 -30.34
CA GLU A 303 -8.37 -23.40 -30.35
C GLU A 303 -8.38 -22.78 -31.75
N ASN A 304 -9.52 -22.82 -32.46
CA ASN A 304 -9.68 -22.29 -33.82
C ASN A 304 -8.74 -22.87 -34.89
N GLY A 305 -8.14 -24.05 -34.67
CA GLY A 305 -7.09 -24.58 -35.54
C GLY A 305 -7.45 -24.72 -37.03
N ALA A 306 -8.73 -24.95 -37.35
CA ALA A 306 -9.21 -25.07 -38.73
C ALA A 306 -9.47 -23.70 -39.40
N ASP A 307 -9.82 -22.68 -38.61
CA ASP A 307 -10.36 -21.42 -39.13
C ASP A 307 -9.35 -20.27 -39.05
N ILE A 308 -8.41 -20.32 -38.11
CA ILE A 308 -7.51 -19.20 -37.79
C ILE A 308 -6.51 -18.87 -38.91
N ARG A 309 -6.29 -19.79 -39.85
CA ARG A 309 -5.44 -19.58 -41.04
C ARG A 309 -6.24 -19.14 -42.28
N VAL A 310 -7.56 -19.01 -42.16
CA VAL A 310 -8.41 -18.52 -43.24
C VAL A 310 -8.46 -16.97 -43.20
N PRO A 311 -8.12 -16.25 -44.28
CA PRO A 311 -8.15 -14.78 -44.29
C PRO A 311 -9.51 -14.19 -43.93
N GLY A 312 -10.60 -14.86 -44.36
CA GLY A 312 -11.98 -14.47 -44.03
C GLY A 312 -12.28 -14.42 -42.53
N THR A 313 -11.63 -15.28 -41.73
CA THR A 313 -11.78 -15.32 -40.27
C THR A 313 -11.24 -14.04 -39.62
N TRP A 314 -10.05 -13.61 -40.03
CA TRP A 314 -9.45 -12.37 -39.53
C TRP A 314 -10.25 -11.13 -39.95
N ASN A 315 -10.79 -11.10 -41.17
CA ASN A 315 -11.68 -10.03 -41.61
C ASN A 315 -12.96 -9.96 -40.75
N ALA A 316 -13.54 -11.11 -40.39
CA ALA A 316 -14.71 -11.16 -39.52
C ALA A 316 -14.38 -10.67 -38.10
N PHE A 317 -13.26 -11.12 -37.53
CA PHE A 317 -12.79 -10.66 -36.21
C PHE A 317 -12.51 -9.16 -36.18
N GLN A 318 -11.82 -8.63 -37.19
CA GLN A 318 -11.51 -7.19 -37.29
C GLN A 318 -12.78 -6.35 -37.36
N LYS A 319 -13.77 -6.79 -38.16
CA LYS A 319 -15.06 -6.11 -38.28
C LYS A 319 -15.84 -6.11 -36.96
N ALA A 320 -15.81 -7.23 -36.24
CA ALA A 320 -16.45 -7.36 -34.92
C ALA A 320 -15.73 -6.54 -33.82
N ASP A 321 -14.44 -6.22 -34.00
CA ASP A 321 -13.62 -5.44 -33.07
C ASP A 321 -13.40 -3.97 -33.52
N LYS A 322 -14.27 -3.46 -34.41
CA LYS A 322 -14.29 -2.05 -34.88
C LYS A 322 -13.03 -1.59 -35.62
N GLY A 323 -12.26 -2.47 -36.27
CA GLY A 323 -11.16 -2.06 -37.16
C GLY A 323 -9.90 -1.54 -36.44
N ARG A 324 -9.64 -1.96 -35.20
CA ARG A 324 -8.53 -1.45 -34.38
C ARG A 324 -7.12 -1.92 -34.77
N TRP A 325 -7.02 -3.00 -35.54
CA TRP A 325 -5.75 -3.66 -35.85
C TRP A 325 -5.74 -4.17 -37.31
N PRO A 326 -4.57 -4.28 -37.97
CA PRO A 326 -4.47 -4.74 -39.36
C PRO A 326 -4.64 -6.26 -39.49
N THR A 327 -5.31 -6.73 -40.53
CA THR A 327 -5.47 -8.16 -40.82
C THR A 327 -4.20 -8.75 -41.47
N PRO A 328 -3.82 -10.00 -41.16
CA PRO A 328 -2.69 -10.66 -41.83
C PRO A 328 -2.92 -10.81 -43.35
N PRO A 329 -1.90 -10.56 -44.19
CA PRO A 329 -2.00 -10.79 -45.63
C PRO A 329 -2.20 -12.28 -45.99
N GLU A 330 -2.93 -12.54 -47.08
CA GLU A 330 -3.36 -13.89 -47.48
C GLU A 330 -2.20 -14.85 -47.79
N ASP A 331 -1.17 -14.38 -48.49
CA ASP A 331 -0.05 -15.23 -48.92
C ASP A 331 0.83 -15.72 -47.74
N PRO A 332 1.33 -14.86 -46.82
CA PRO A 332 2.03 -15.32 -45.61
C PRO A 332 1.16 -16.18 -44.68
N LEU A 333 -0.14 -15.88 -44.56
CA LEU A 333 -1.06 -16.60 -43.68
C LEU A 333 -1.32 -18.03 -44.18
N SER A 334 -1.55 -18.20 -45.49
CA SER A 334 -1.78 -19.53 -46.09
C SER A 334 -0.52 -20.40 -46.07
N LYS A 335 0.66 -19.83 -46.33
CA LYS A 335 1.96 -20.54 -46.26
C LYS A 335 2.37 -20.96 -44.86
N SER A 336 1.82 -20.35 -43.81
CA SER A 336 2.12 -20.70 -42.41
C SER A 336 1.77 -22.15 -42.04
N ASP A 337 1.02 -22.85 -42.89
CA ASP A 337 0.62 -24.24 -42.68
C ASP A 337 1.66 -25.27 -43.14
N GLU A 338 2.57 -24.89 -44.05
CA GLU A 338 3.60 -25.78 -44.64
C GLU A 338 4.54 -26.39 -43.58
N LEU A 339 4.88 -25.62 -42.54
CA LEU A 339 5.65 -26.09 -41.38
C LEU A 339 4.94 -27.28 -40.71
N TRP A 340 3.64 -27.13 -40.45
CA TRP A 340 2.87 -28.13 -39.70
C TRP A 340 2.57 -29.36 -40.55
N GLU A 341 2.38 -29.22 -41.86
CA GLU A 341 2.32 -30.37 -42.77
C GLU A 341 3.60 -31.20 -42.71
N THR A 342 4.77 -30.55 -42.66
CA THR A 342 6.07 -31.22 -42.51
C THR A 342 6.20 -31.91 -41.15
N LEU A 343 5.88 -31.20 -40.06
CA LEU A 343 5.99 -31.73 -38.70
C LEU A 343 5.02 -32.89 -38.45
N LEU A 344 3.74 -32.77 -38.85
CA LEU A 344 2.75 -33.82 -38.59
C LEU A 344 3.03 -35.11 -39.36
N LYS A 345 3.76 -35.02 -40.47
CA LYS A 345 4.08 -36.18 -41.31
C LYS A 345 5.35 -36.91 -40.87
N ASP A 346 6.40 -36.17 -40.51
CA ASP A 346 7.76 -36.72 -40.41
C ASP A 346 8.47 -36.43 -39.07
N ASP A 347 7.82 -35.79 -38.09
CA ASP A 347 8.47 -35.42 -36.82
C ASP A 347 8.68 -36.60 -35.86
N PRO A 348 9.93 -37.00 -35.57
CA PRO A 348 10.21 -38.16 -34.74
C PRO A 348 10.32 -37.83 -33.24
N LEU A 349 10.36 -36.56 -32.84
CA LEU A 349 10.73 -36.15 -31.49
C LEU A 349 9.59 -36.23 -30.44
N PRO A 350 8.33 -35.79 -30.73
CA PRO A 350 7.24 -35.77 -29.74
C PRO A 350 6.92 -37.12 -29.09
N THR A 351 7.13 -38.21 -29.82
CA THR A 351 6.89 -39.58 -29.33
C THR A 351 8.14 -40.24 -28.73
N HIS A 352 9.30 -39.60 -28.84
CA HIS A 352 10.57 -40.19 -28.42
C HIS A 352 10.78 -40.14 -26.90
N GLU A 353 11.39 -41.17 -26.32
CA GLU A 353 11.58 -41.28 -24.86
C GLU A 353 12.54 -40.26 -24.26
N ARG A 354 13.40 -39.68 -25.09
CA ARG A 354 14.41 -38.68 -24.70
C ARG A 354 13.86 -37.25 -24.63
N LEU A 355 12.59 -37.05 -24.96
CA LEU A 355 11.90 -35.76 -24.85
C LEU A 355 11.26 -35.59 -23.47
N ILE A 356 11.58 -34.49 -22.80
CA ILE A 356 10.99 -34.07 -21.53
C ILE A 356 10.35 -32.69 -21.73
N TYR A 357 9.09 -32.58 -21.36
CA TYR A 357 8.33 -31.34 -21.47
C TYR A 357 8.19 -30.67 -20.11
N LEU A 358 8.49 -29.37 -20.07
CA LEU A 358 8.23 -28.50 -18.93
C LEU A 358 7.10 -27.54 -19.30
N ALA A 359 5.99 -27.61 -18.57
CA ALA A 359 4.84 -26.73 -18.69
C ALA A 359 4.96 -25.60 -17.67
N GLY A 360 4.91 -24.35 -18.13
CA GLY A 360 4.77 -23.21 -17.22
C GLY A 360 3.36 -23.10 -16.66
N THR A 361 3.17 -22.20 -15.69
CA THR A 361 1.88 -21.92 -15.08
C THR A 361 1.64 -20.42 -14.97
N ALA A 362 0.51 -19.95 -15.49
CA ALA A 362 0.05 -18.58 -15.34
C ALA A 362 -1.44 -18.53 -14.97
N PRO A 363 -1.91 -17.45 -14.30
CA PRO A 363 -3.32 -17.30 -13.97
C PRO A 363 -4.25 -17.24 -15.19
N GLU A 364 -3.76 -16.70 -16.31
CA GLU A 364 -4.55 -16.47 -17.53
C GLU A 364 -3.72 -16.77 -18.77
N THR A 365 -4.21 -17.66 -19.63
CA THR A 365 -3.62 -18.06 -20.91
C THR A 365 -4.68 -17.97 -22.03
N PRO A 366 -4.38 -17.39 -23.20
CA PRO A 366 -5.36 -17.29 -24.29
C PRO A 366 -5.72 -18.66 -24.85
N LEU A 367 -7.02 -18.95 -24.92
CA LEU A 367 -7.58 -20.25 -25.29
C LEU A 367 -8.25 -20.25 -26.67
N ARG A 368 -9.15 -19.30 -26.95
CA ARG A 368 -9.96 -19.33 -28.18
C ARG A 368 -10.47 -17.95 -28.56
N ALA A 369 -10.42 -17.63 -29.85
CA ALA A 369 -11.03 -16.45 -30.45
C ALA A 369 -12.43 -16.76 -31.02
N THR A 370 -13.42 -15.95 -30.68
CA THR A 370 -14.80 -16.14 -31.14
C THR A 370 -15.51 -14.81 -31.35
N ILE A 371 -16.61 -14.83 -32.09
CA ILE A 371 -17.58 -13.72 -32.14
C ILE A 371 -18.73 -14.10 -31.24
N GLY A 372 -18.98 -13.31 -30.20
CA GLY A 372 -20.05 -13.57 -29.23
C GLY A 372 -21.44 -13.41 -29.82
N ALA A 373 -22.45 -13.85 -29.06
CA ALA A 373 -23.86 -13.63 -29.43
C ALA A 373 -24.22 -12.14 -29.53
N ASP A 374 -23.43 -11.26 -28.90
CA ASP A 374 -23.58 -9.80 -28.99
C ASP A 374 -22.96 -9.20 -30.27
N GLY A 375 -22.38 -10.04 -31.14
CA GLY A 375 -21.73 -9.64 -32.39
C GLY A 375 -20.33 -9.04 -32.23
N LYS A 376 -19.74 -9.10 -31.03
CA LYS A 376 -18.38 -8.58 -30.77
C LYS A 376 -17.32 -9.69 -30.77
N PHE A 377 -16.09 -9.29 -31.03
CA PHE A 377 -14.93 -10.17 -30.93
C PHE A 377 -14.55 -10.42 -29.47
N HIS A 378 -14.41 -11.69 -29.09
CA HIS A 378 -13.95 -12.13 -27.78
C HIS A 378 -12.75 -13.06 -27.89
N LEU A 379 -11.74 -12.83 -27.06
CA LEU A 379 -10.61 -13.75 -26.87
C LEU A 379 -10.71 -14.36 -25.47
N LEU A 380 -11.13 -15.62 -25.42
CA LEU A 380 -11.33 -16.40 -24.20
C LEU A 380 -9.99 -16.81 -23.58
N LYS A 381 -9.96 -16.97 -22.25
CA LYS A 381 -8.77 -17.38 -21.49
C LYS A 381 -9.03 -18.56 -20.55
N THR A 382 -7.95 -19.26 -20.18
CA THR A 382 -7.93 -20.40 -19.25
C THR A 382 -6.78 -20.28 -18.25
N ALA A 383 -6.91 -20.90 -17.07
CA ALA A 383 -5.82 -21.06 -16.10
C ALA A 383 -4.89 -22.25 -16.43
N GLU A 384 -5.28 -23.09 -17.40
CA GLU A 384 -4.51 -24.28 -17.83
C GLU A 384 -3.46 -23.93 -18.90
N GLY A 385 -2.46 -23.13 -18.50
CA GLY A 385 -1.38 -22.74 -19.40
C GLY A 385 -0.33 -21.88 -18.73
N ASP A 386 0.64 -21.41 -19.52
CA ASP A 386 1.78 -20.62 -19.04
C ASP A 386 1.69 -19.12 -19.36
N GLY A 387 0.52 -18.64 -19.79
CA GLY A 387 0.27 -17.25 -20.16
C GLY A 387 0.41 -16.99 -21.66
N ARG A 388 1.00 -17.93 -22.40
CA ARG A 388 1.06 -17.91 -23.86
C ARG A 388 0.51 -19.21 -24.45
N VAL A 389 0.94 -20.36 -23.94
CA VAL A 389 0.63 -21.70 -24.45
C VAL A 389 -0.26 -22.44 -23.47
N THR A 390 -1.37 -22.99 -23.96
CA THR A 390 -2.26 -23.85 -23.17
C THR A 390 -1.61 -25.22 -22.97
N TRP A 391 -1.92 -25.91 -21.87
CA TRP A 391 -1.41 -27.27 -21.65
C TRP A 391 -1.93 -28.26 -22.71
N ALA A 392 -3.12 -28.01 -23.27
CA ALA A 392 -3.71 -28.82 -24.34
C ALA A 392 -2.93 -28.75 -25.66
N SER A 393 -2.54 -27.54 -26.10
CA SER A 393 -1.75 -27.34 -27.32
C SER A 393 -0.25 -27.60 -27.12
N GLY A 394 0.24 -27.40 -25.90
CA GLY A 394 1.65 -27.47 -25.56
C GLY A 394 2.16 -28.88 -25.25
N ILE A 395 1.47 -29.66 -24.42
CA ILE A 395 2.00 -30.93 -23.88
C ILE A 395 1.80 -32.08 -24.87
N PRO A 396 2.87 -32.72 -25.39
CA PRO A 396 2.72 -33.91 -26.23
C PRO A 396 2.04 -35.06 -25.45
N PRO A 397 1.03 -35.76 -26.01
CA PRO A 397 0.34 -36.86 -25.34
C PRO A 397 1.30 -37.94 -24.82
N ALA A 398 2.30 -38.32 -25.62
CA ALA A 398 3.30 -39.31 -25.26
C ALA A 398 4.18 -38.89 -24.06
N CYS A 399 4.42 -37.59 -23.84
CA CYS A 399 5.13 -37.10 -22.67
C CYS A 399 4.26 -37.17 -21.41
N LYS A 400 2.96 -36.90 -21.53
CA LYS A 400 2.00 -37.00 -20.43
C LYS A 400 1.80 -38.45 -20.00
N GLU A 401 1.57 -39.35 -20.96
CA GLU A 401 1.41 -40.79 -20.74
C GLU A 401 2.69 -41.43 -20.17
N GLY A 402 3.86 -41.04 -20.70
CA GLY A 402 5.17 -41.55 -20.26
C GLY A 402 5.70 -40.93 -18.97
N GLN A 403 4.92 -40.11 -18.24
CA GLN A 403 5.37 -39.37 -17.04
C GLN A 403 6.65 -38.53 -17.27
N ARG A 404 6.80 -37.95 -18.47
CA ARG A 404 7.91 -37.06 -18.87
C ARG A 404 7.48 -35.58 -18.95
N CYS A 405 6.38 -35.23 -18.29
CA CYS A 405 5.88 -33.87 -18.17
C CYS A 405 6.06 -33.36 -16.75
N TYR A 406 6.61 -32.15 -16.61
CA TYR A 406 6.78 -31.45 -15.33
C TYR A 406 6.16 -30.06 -15.42
N TYR A 407 5.63 -29.56 -14.30
CA TYR A 407 5.04 -28.23 -14.16
C TYR A 407 6.00 -27.34 -13.38
N MET A 408 6.27 -26.15 -13.91
CA MET A 408 7.13 -25.14 -13.32
C MET A 408 6.31 -23.91 -12.95
N SER A 409 6.50 -23.38 -11.75
CA SER A 409 5.79 -22.20 -11.24
C SER A 409 6.34 -20.89 -11.83
N ALA A 410 6.41 -20.80 -13.16
CA ALA A 410 6.86 -19.65 -13.92
C ALA A 410 5.96 -19.42 -15.13
N VAL A 411 5.74 -18.16 -15.50
CA VAL A 411 5.07 -17.83 -16.78
C VAL A 411 6.02 -18.07 -17.95
N HIS A 412 5.47 -18.15 -19.16
CA HIS A 412 6.16 -18.56 -20.39
C HIS A 412 7.58 -18.00 -20.55
N GLY A 413 7.73 -16.66 -20.60
CA GLY A 413 9.03 -16.03 -20.84
C GLY A 413 10.02 -16.10 -19.67
N ASP A 414 9.54 -16.41 -18.46
CA ASP A 414 10.35 -16.47 -17.24
C ASP A 414 10.91 -17.88 -16.99
N MET A 415 10.46 -18.87 -17.76
CA MET A 415 10.90 -20.26 -17.63
C MET A 415 12.43 -20.42 -17.68
N PRO A 416 13.17 -19.75 -18.59
CA PRO A 416 14.64 -19.85 -18.63
C PRO A 416 15.35 -19.11 -17.48
N THR A 417 14.72 -18.09 -16.89
CA THR A 417 15.29 -17.27 -15.81
C THR A 417 14.88 -17.74 -14.41
N HIS A 418 14.03 -18.77 -14.30
CA HIS A 418 13.56 -19.33 -13.04
C HIS A 418 14.65 -20.14 -12.31
N ALA A 419 15.47 -19.43 -11.53
CA ALA A 419 16.68 -19.97 -10.89
C ALA A 419 16.40 -21.17 -9.96
N ASP A 420 15.25 -21.19 -9.27
CA ASP A 420 14.87 -22.26 -8.34
C ASP A 420 14.70 -23.62 -9.04
N ALA A 421 14.40 -23.61 -10.34
CA ALA A 421 14.31 -24.84 -11.15
C ALA A 421 15.65 -25.30 -11.72
N TYR A 422 16.74 -24.52 -11.64
CA TYR A 422 18.02 -24.91 -12.23
C TYR A 422 18.56 -26.25 -11.70
N PRO A 423 18.53 -26.54 -10.38
CA PRO A 423 18.89 -27.87 -9.87
C PRO A 423 18.05 -28.99 -10.47
N ALA A 424 16.74 -28.76 -10.61
CA ALA A 424 15.81 -29.72 -11.19
C ALA A 424 16.06 -29.95 -12.69
N LEU A 425 16.34 -28.90 -13.46
CA LEU A 425 16.72 -28.99 -14.88
C LEU A 425 18.02 -29.80 -15.07
N LEU A 426 18.99 -29.61 -14.18
CA LEU A 426 20.23 -30.36 -14.17
C LEU A 426 20.00 -31.85 -13.85
N GLU A 427 19.13 -32.17 -12.90
CA GLU A 427 18.71 -33.56 -12.63
C GLU A 427 18.00 -34.18 -13.85
N LEU A 428 17.15 -33.44 -14.55
CA LEU A 428 16.50 -33.91 -15.77
C LEU A 428 17.50 -34.21 -16.89
N LEU A 429 18.53 -33.38 -17.06
CA LEU A 429 19.59 -33.64 -18.03
C LEU A 429 20.45 -34.86 -17.65
N LYS A 430 20.76 -35.03 -16.35
CA LYS A 430 21.61 -36.13 -15.85
C LYS A 430 20.87 -37.47 -15.82
N ASN A 431 19.67 -37.49 -15.26
CA ASN A 431 18.95 -38.70 -14.87
C ASN A 431 17.69 -38.96 -15.71
N GLY A 432 17.21 -37.97 -16.47
CA GLY A 432 15.93 -38.05 -17.19
C GLY A 432 14.69 -37.90 -16.28
N SER A 433 14.88 -37.81 -14.96
CA SER A 433 13.81 -37.56 -14.00
C SER A 433 14.31 -36.74 -12.82
N THR A 434 13.40 -36.03 -12.16
CA THR A 434 13.69 -35.23 -10.97
C THR A 434 12.59 -35.44 -9.93
N SER A 435 12.98 -35.33 -8.65
CA SER A 435 12.08 -35.26 -7.50
C SER A 435 12.16 -33.91 -6.78
N HIS A 436 12.90 -32.96 -7.36
CA HIS A 436 13.12 -31.65 -6.78
C HIS A 436 11.80 -30.87 -6.70
N PRO A 437 11.47 -30.25 -5.55
CA PRO A 437 10.17 -29.62 -5.30
C PRO A 437 9.87 -28.43 -6.23
N ALA A 438 10.89 -27.83 -6.85
CA ALA A 438 10.71 -26.77 -7.83
C ALA A 438 9.96 -27.21 -9.11
N LEU A 439 9.93 -28.51 -9.41
CA LEU A 439 9.19 -29.08 -10.55
C LEU A 439 8.19 -30.14 -10.07
N SER A 440 6.91 -29.90 -10.32
CA SER A 440 5.83 -30.82 -9.94
C SER A 440 5.45 -31.75 -11.09
N ARG A 441 4.96 -32.95 -10.79
CA ARG A 441 4.35 -33.86 -11.79
C ARG A 441 2.85 -33.61 -11.99
N GLN A 442 2.24 -32.86 -11.09
CA GLN A 442 0.84 -32.47 -11.18
C GLN A 442 0.73 -30.94 -11.25
N PRO A 443 -0.24 -30.40 -11.99
CA PRO A 443 -0.48 -28.97 -11.98
C PRO A 443 -0.86 -28.55 -10.55
N ALA A 444 -0.29 -27.44 -10.08
CA ALA A 444 -0.70 -26.87 -8.81
C ALA A 444 -2.20 -26.51 -8.88
N PRO A 445 -3.00 -26.79 -7.83
CA PRO A 445 -4.41 -26.43 -7.84
C PRO A 445 -4.54 -24.91 -8.02
N PRO A 446 -5.41 -24.42 -8.91
CA PRO A 446 -5.56 -22.99 -9.15
C PRO A 446 -5.88 -22.28 -7.84
N ARG A 447 -5.01 -21.33 -7.44
CA ARG A 447 -5.14 -20.54 -6.20
C ARG A 447 -6.41 -19.65 -6.17
N ALA A 448 -7.14 -19.54 -7.28
CA ALA A 448 -8.41 -18.82 -7.36
C ALA A 448 -9.59 -19.79 -7.24
N ARG A 449 -10.17 -19.91 -6.04
CA ARG A 449 -11.48 -20.52 -5.84
C ARG A 449 -12.52 -19.59 -6.49
N GLY A 450 -12.91 -19.93 -7.74
CA GLY A 450 -13.74 -19.11 -8.63
C GLY A 450 -13.36 -19.23 -10.13
N ALA A 451 -12.21 -19.83 -10.44
CA ALA A 451 -11.76 -20.08 -11.82
C ALA A 451 -12.21 -21.43 -12.40
N LEU A 452 -13.00 -22.20 -11.66
CA LEU A 452 -13.73 -23.35 -12.18
C LEU A 452 -15.09 -22.82 -12.65
N GLU A 453 -15.28 -22.80 -13.97
CA GLU A 453 -16.52 -22.49 -14.69
C GLU A 453 -16.83 -21.01 -15.01
N ALA A 454 -15.91 -20.29 -15.67
CA ALA A 454 -16.25 -19.35 -16.75
C ALA A 454 -14.98 -18.89 -17.51
N PRO A 455 -14.91 -19.03 -18.85
CA PRO A 455 -13.83 -18.42 -19.63
C PRO A 455 -13.95 -16.89 -19.56
N GLY A 456 -13.02 -16.25 -18.86
CA GLY A 456 -12.91 -14.79 -18.86
C GLY A 456 -12.38 -14.29 -20.22
N GLU A 457 -12.72 -13.06 -20.57
CA GLU A 457 -12.22 -12.42 -21.80
C GLU A 457 -10.93 -11.64 -21.53
N TYR A 458 -10.02 -11.58 -22.51
CA TYR A 458 -8.94 -10.58 -22.52
C TYR A 458 -9.51 -9.20 -22.92
N PRO A 459 -9.58 -8.24 -22.00
CA PRO A 459 -10.05 -6.90 -22.34
C PRO A 459 -9.03 -6.21 -23.26
N PRO A 460 -9.47 -5.28 -24.13
CA PRO A 460 -8.56 -4.40 -24.83
C PRO A 460 -7.81 -3.52 -23.82
N LEU A 461 -6.50 -3.33 -24.04
CA LEU A 461 -5.66 -2.48 -23.20
C LEU A 461 -6.12 -1.02 -23.25
N GLY A 462 -6.26 -0.38 -22.10
CA GLY A 462 -6.61 1.05 -21.97
C GLY A 462 -5.38 1.93 -21.82
N ALA A 463 -5.50 3.23 -22.15
CA ALA A 463 -4.43 4.20 -21.94
C ALA A 463 -4.00 4.32 -20.46
N ALA A 464 -4.89 4.01 -19.52
CA ALA A 464 -4.61 3.99 -18.09
C ALA A 464 -3.71 2.81 -17.67
N ASP A 465 -3.65 1.73 -18.45
CA ASP A 465 -2.83 0.54 -18.17
C ASP A 465 -1.34 0.76 -18.53
N LEU A 466 -1.01 1.89 -19.17
CA LEU A 466 0.32 2.25 -19.68
C LEU A 466 0.93 3.45 -18.92
N SER A 467 0.75 3.50 -17.59
CA SER A 467 1.04 4.69 -16.76
C SER A 467 2.51 5.16 -16.73
N HIS A 468 3.46 4.44 -17.33
CA HIS A 468 4.89 4.79 -17.35
C HIS A 468 5.55 4.48 -18.70
N PHE A 469 6.54 5.30 -19.09
CA PHE A 469 7.35 5.11 -20.29
C PHE A 469 8.16 3.79 -20.17
N PRO A 470 8.08 2.85 -21.13
CA PRO A 470 8.67 1.52 -20.97
C PRO A 470 10.21 1.54 -21.07
N SER A 471 10.86 0.79 -20.18
CA SER A 471 12.29 0.52 -20.25
C SER A 471 12.63 -0.53 -21.31
N ARG A 472 13.92 -0.70 -21.66
CA ARG A 472 14.40 -1.81 -22.52
C ARG A 472 13.97 -3.18 -21.97
N VAL A 473 14.09 -3.35 -20.66
CA VAL A 473 13.76 -4.61 -19.98
C VAL A 473 12.26 -4.86 -20.05
N ASP A 474 11.44 -3.81 -19.87
CA ASP A 474 9.98 -3.91 -19.94
C ASP A 474 9.51 -4.31 -21.35
N LEU A 475 10.16 -3.76 -22.37
CA LEU A 475 9.87 -4.06 -23.78
C LEU A 475 10.28 -5.49 -24.14
N LEU A 476 11.49 -5.91 -23.77
CA LEU A 476 11.98 -7.27 -24.04
C LEU A 476 11.18 -8.31 -23.26
N ALA A 477 10.85 -8.03 -21.99
CA ALA A 477 10.03 -8.93 -21.18
C ALA A 477 8.64 -9.11 -21.80
N ALA A 478 8.00 -8.02 -22.25
CA ALA A 478 6.74 -8.11 -22.97
C ALA A 478 6.87 -8.94 -24.26
N ALA A 479 7.93 -8.72 -25.05
CA ALA A 479 8.18 -9.43 -26.31
C ALA A 479 8.36 -10.95 -26.14
N THR A 480 9.00 -11.38 -25.06
CA THR A 480 9.26 -12.80 -24.78
C THR A 480 8.18 -13.47 -23.93
N GLY A 481 7.15 -12.72 -23.49
CA GLY A 481 6.12 -13.22 -22.57
C GLY A 481 6.61 -13.42 -21.12
N ALA A 482 7.63 -12.67 -20.71
CA ALA A 482 8.22 -12.65 -19.37
C ALA A 482 7.58 -11.57 -18.47
N THR A 483 7.65 -11.73 -17.15
CA THR A 483 7.24 -10.69 -16.20
C THR A 483 8.41 -9.81 -15.78
N LEU A 484 8.12 -8.53 -15.49
CA LEU A 484 9.11 -7.61 -14.91
C LEU A 484 9.61 -8.11 -13.55
N GLU A 485 8.80 -8.91 -12.87
CA GLU A 485 9.12 -9.50 -11.57
C GLU A 485 10.21 -10.56 -11.65
N ALA A 486 10.26 -11.37 -12.72
CA ALA A 486 11.31 -12.35 -12.93
C ALA A 486 12.60 -11.76 -13.49
N ALA A 487 12.53 -10.68 -14.28
CA ALA A 487 13.72 -9.88 -14.64
C ALA A 487 14.37 -9.23 -13.40
N ARG A 488 13.58 -9.02 -12.34
CA ARG A 488 14.02 -8.62 -10.99
C ARG A 488 14.37 -9.81 -10.08
N ALA A 489 14.14 -11.05 -10.51
CA ALA A 489 14.33 -12.28 -9.72
C ALA A 489 15.69 -12.96 -9.93
N GLY A 490 16.70 -12.22 -10.40
CA GLY A 490 18.08 -12.52 -10.06
C GLY A 490 18.28 -12.21 -8.58
N ALA A 491 17.91 -13.16 -7.70
CA ALA A 491 17.78 -13.02 -6.26
C ALA A 491 16.76 -11.95 -5.82
N ARG A 492 15.53 -12.36 -5.53
CA ARG A 492 14.77 -11.71 -4.46
C ARG A 492 15.30 -12.23 -3.13
N PRO A 493 16.11 -11.50 -2.35
CA PRO A 493 15.98 -11.60 -0.90
C PRO A 493 14.65 -10.91 -0.58
N GLY A 494 13.53 -11.65 -0.56
CA GLY A 494 12.25 -10.94 -0.39
C GLY A 494 10.99 -11.75 -0.14
N GLU A 495 10.93 -13.04 -0.48
CA GLU A 495 9.85 -13.90 0.03
C GLU A 495 10.28 -14.67 1.28
N ASP A 496 11.54 -15.10 1.36
CA ASP A 496 12.08 -15.70 2.58
C ASP A 496 12.34 -14.66 3.70
N ASP A 497 12.45 -13.36 3.41
CA ASP A 497 12.72 -12.34 4.45
C ASP A 497 11.44 -11.74 5.06
N ARG A 498 10.26 -12.29 4.78
CA ARG A 498 9.03 -11.86 5.48
C ARG A 498 8.82 -12.69 6.73
N ALA A 499 8.61 -12.02 7.86
CA ALA A 499 8.22 -12.69 9.08
C ALA A 499 6.73 -13.06 9.02
N ALA A 500 6.40 -14.29 9.39
CA ALA A 500 5.02 -14.74 9.47
C ALA A 500 4.35 -14.17 10.74
N VAL A 501 3.14 -13.64 10.60
CA VAL A 501 2.33 -13.12 11.71
C VAL A 501 1.07 -13.97 11.84
N ARG A 502 0.79 -14.47 13.03
CA ARG A 502 -0.45 -15.18 13.35
C ARG A 502 -1.07 -14.61 14.62
N VAL A 503 -2.39 -14.71 14.74
CA VAL A 503 -3.09 -14.49 16.00
C VAL A 503 -3.65 -15.83 16.48
N ILE A 504 -3.32 -16.19 17.71
CA ILE A 504 -3.66 -17.43 18.37
C ILE A 504 -4.70 -17.13 19.45
N HIS A 505 -5.87 -17.74 19.34
CA HIS A 505 -6.87 -17.78 20.39
C HIS A 505 -6.61 -18.98 21.29
N GLY A 506 -6.06 -18.74 22.48
CA GLY A 506 -5.61 -19.79 23.39
C GLY A 506 -4.94 -19.26 24.66
N ASP A 507 -4.58 -20.17 25.57
CA ASP A 507 -3.82 -19.84 26.77
C ASP A 507 -2.31 -19.80 26.47
N LEU A 508 -1.61 -18.86 27.10
CA LEU A 508 -0.19 -18.59 26.89
C LEU A 508 0.72 -19.73 27.32
N ILE A 509 0.24 -20.70 28.12
CA ILE A 509 1.06 -21.85 28.57
C ILE A 509 1.23 -22.92 27.48
N TYR A 510 0.40 -22.91 26.44
CA TYR A 510 0.38 -23.90 25.36
C TYR A 510 1.09 -23.40 24.08
N VAL A 511 2.00 -22.43 24.20
CA VAL A 511 2.71 -21.85 23.06
C VAL A 511 4.15 -22.33 23.01
N ASP A 512 4.62 -22.70 21.81
CA ASP A 512 5.94 -23.30 21.61
C ASP A 512 7.07 -22.27 21.47
N SER A 513 6.87 -21.05 21.95
CA SER A 513 7.82 -19.93 21.79
C SER A 513 7.81 -19.02 23.01
N PRO A 514 8.91 -18.27 23.27
CA PRO A 514 8.95 -17.36 24.41
C PRO A 514 7.85 -16.30 24.33
N VAL A 515 7.22 -16.01 25.47
CA VAL A 515 6.13 -15.05 25.57
C VAL A 515 6.65 -13.69 26.00
N LEU A 516 6.37 -12.68 25.18
CA LEU A 516 6.64 -11.28 25.41
C LEU A 516 5.50 -10.66 26.24
N VAL A 517 5.85 -10.13 27.42
CA VAL A 517 4.94 -9.50 28.37
C VAL A 517 5.47 -8.14 28.85
N GLY A 518 4.56 -7.26 29.23
CA GLY A 518 4.91 -5.95 29.80
C GLY A 518 4.76 -5.94 31.32
N HIS A 519 5.72 -5.32 32.01
CA HIS A 519 5.66 -5.13 33.46
C HIS A 519 5.74 -3.65 33.84
N LYS A 520 4.88 -3.26 34.77
CA LYS A 520 4.65 -1.87 35.16
C LYS A 520 5.58 -1.43 36.29
N GLN A 521 6.14 -0.23 36.16
CA GLN A 521 7.05 0.31 37.16
C GLN A 521 6.36 0.56 38.50
N GLY A 522 6.99 0.10 39.59
CA GLY A 522 6.51 0.30 40.96
C GLY A 522 5.49 -0.73 41.44
N VAL A 523 5.16 -1.73 40.61
CA VAL A 523 4.35 -2.88 40.99
C VAL A 523 5.29 -3.97 41.52
N ASN A 524 5.06 -4.38 42.78
CA ASN A 524 5.94 -5.33 43.48
C ASN A 524 5.37 -6.76 43.53
N ASN A 525 4.31 -7.03 42.76
CA ASN A 525 3.68 -8.34 42.61
C ASN A 525 3.55 -8.70 41.13
N LEU A 526 3.59 -10.00 40.81
CA LEU A 526 3.30 -10.51 39.48
C LEU A 526 1.82 -10.85 39.40
N GLU A 527 1.10 -10.27 38.45
CA GLU A 527 -0.33 -10.48 38.26
C GLU A 527 -0.64 -11.13 36.91
N GLN A 528 -1.80 -11.79 36.82
CA GLN A 528 -2.36 -12.34 35.58
C GLN A 528 -1.35 -13.16 34.74
N ALA A 529 -0.98 -12.68 33.55
CA ALA A 529 -0.06 -13.36 32.65
C ALA A 529 1.35 -13.52 33.23
N GLU A 530 1.86 -12.53 33.97
CA GLU A 530 3.17 -12.62 34.61
C GLU A 530 3.17 -13.66 35.74
N TYR A 531 2.06 -13.77 36.47
CA TYR A 531 1.90 -14.78 37.51
C TYR A 531 1.94 -16.20 36.93
N ILE A 532 1.21 -16.43 35.84
CA ILE A 532 1.17 -17.72 35.15
C ILE A 532 2.56 -18.08 34.59
N LEU A 533 3.23 -17.14 33.92
CA LEU A 533 4.59 -17.34 33.43
C LEU A 533 5.59 -17.60 34.55
N ASN A 534 5.48 -16.89 35.68
CA ASN A 534 6.33 -17.11 36.83
C ASN A 534 6.15 -18.52 37.41
N HIS A 535 4.92 -19.04 37.44
CA HIS A 535 4.66 -20.40 37.86
C HIS A 535 5.25 -21.42 36.89
N ALA A 536 5.10 -21.21 35.58
CA ALA A 536 5.71 -22.05 34.54
C ALA A 536 7.25 -22.07 34.64
N LEU A 537 7.85 -20.93 35.00
CA LEU A 537 9.29 -20.72 35.17
C LEU A 537 9.78 -20.96 36.61
N ASN A 538 9.12 -21.82 37.39
CA ASN A 538 9.53 -22.22 38.74
C ASN A 538 9.92 -21.03 39.67
N GLY A 539 9.13 -19.96 39.64
CA GLY A 539 9.32 -18.78 40.51
C GLY A 539 10.51 -17.89 40.16
N ARG A 540 11.15 -18.06 39.00
CA ARG A 540 12.35 -17.28 38.59
C ARG A 540 12.05 -15.80 38.40
N MET A 541 10.87 -15.45 37.89
CA MET A 541 10.49 -14.05 37.68
C MET A 541 10.32 -13.33 39.02
N GLN A 542 9.65 -13.98 39.99
CA GLN A 542 9.45 -13.44 41.34
C GLN A 542 10.79 -13.24 42.06
N ARG A 543 11.71 -14.22 42.00
CA ARG A 543 13.06 -14.07 42.59
C ARG A 543 13.82 -12.87 42.03
N ARG A 544 13.65 -12.56 40.74
CA ARG A 544 14.28 -11.41 40.08
C ARG A 544 13.60 -10.08 40.47
N LEU A 545 12.29 -10.10 40.69
CA LEU A 545 11.52 -8.99 41.25
C LEU A 545 11.92 -8.69 42.70
N ASP A 546 11.99 -9.71 43.56
CA ASP A 546 12.40 -9.59 44.97
C ASP A 546 13.83 -9.06 45.11
N ALA A 547 14.70 -9.37 44.15
CA ALA A 547 16.07 -8.85 44.07
C ALA A 547 16.17 -7.41 43.54
N GLY A 548 15.06 -6.77 43.15
CA GLY A 548 15.02 -5.38 42.67
C GLY A 548 15.61 -5.18 41.27
N ILE A 549 15.79 -6.25 40.48
CA ILE A 549 16.46 -6.23 39.15
C ILE A 549 15.51 -6.64 38.00
N TYR A 550 14.23 -6.28 38.15
CA TYR A 550 13.16 -6.60 37.21
C TYR A 550 12.84 -5.42 36.27
N ALA A 551 12.25 -5.71 35.10
CA ALA A 551 12.05 -4.73 34.04
C ALA A 551 10.81 -3.86 34.31
N GLY A 552 10.97 -2.73 34.99
CA GLY A 552 9.89 -1.77 35.27
C GLY A 552 9.95 -0.49 34.43
N PRO A 553 11.04 0.29 34.48
CA PRO A 553 11.17 1.54 33.72
C PRO A 553 11.09 1.31 32.20
N LEU A 554 10.64 2.32 31.45
CA LEU A 554 10.67 2.29 29.99
C LEU A 554 12.08 1.94 29.46
N LYS A 555 12.12 1.18 28.36
CA LYS A 555 13.36 0.69 27.71
C LYS A 555 14.17 -0.32 28.54
N SER A 556 13.71 -0.72 29.73
CA SER A 556 14.27 -1.86 30.44
C SER A 556 13.65 -3.17 29.94
N PHE A 557 14.39 -4.27 30.02
CA PHE A 557 13.90 -5.60 29.69
C PHE A 557 14.60 -6.67 30.53
N ALA A 558 13.94 -7.81 30.71
CA ALA A 558 14.48 -8.98 31.40
C ALA A 558 14.16 -10.24 30.58
N LEU A 559 15.18 -11.07 30.39
CA LEU A 559 15.09 -12.30 29.60
C LEU A 559 15.10 -13.52 30.52
N PHE A 560 14.19 -14.46 30.26
CA PHE A 560 14.07 -15.74 30.96
C PHE A 560 14.02 -16.86 29.91
N PRO A 561 15.17 -17.36 29.44
CA PRO A 561 15.20 -18.50 28.54
C PRO A 561 14.71 -19.78 29.27
N PRO A 562 14.10 -20.73 28.53
CA PRO A 562 13.59 -21.98 29.11
C PRO A 562 14.74 -22.82 29.69
N GLN A 563 14.46 -23.54 30.77
CA GLN A 563 15.40 -24.45 31.43
C GLN A 563 14.88 -25.90 31.45
N PRO A 564 15.76 -26.92 31.50
CA PRO A 564 15.35 -28.33 31.45
C PRO A 564 14.50 -28.80 32.63
N ASP A 565 14.54 -28.09 33.76
CA ASP A 565 13.84 -28.40 35.02
C ASP A 565 12.46 -27.73 35.13
N GLU A 566 12.02 -27.00 34.11
CA GLU A 566 10.76 -26.26 34.10
C GLU A 566 9.60 -27.12 33.57
N SER A 567 8.42 -26.94 34.16
CA SER A 567 7.22 -27.73 33.86
C SER A 567 6.65 -27.47 32.46
N SER A 568 7.02 -26.34 31.86
CA SER A 568 6.68 -25.94 30.49
C SER A 568 7.91 -25.34 29.81
N ALA A 569 8.10 -25.61 28.52
CA ALA A 569 9.22 -25.08 27.73
C ALA A 569 9.07 -23.59 27.34
N VAL A 570 8.13 -22.89 27.96
CA VAL A 570 7.78 -21.50 27.66
C VAL A 570 8.81 -20.56 28.30
N GLY A 571 9.65 -19.93 27.48
CA GLY A 571 10.47 -18.80 27.92
C GLY A 571 9.65 -17.52 28.13
N ALA A 572 10.21 -16.52 28.81
CA ALA A 572 9.59 -15.20 28.96
C ALA A 572 10.53 -14.06 28.58
N ILE A 573 9.98 -13.04 27.91
CA ILE A 573 10.64 -11.78 27.59
C ILE A 573 9.80 -10.69 28.25
N VAL A 574 10.33 -10.06 29.30
CA VAL A 574 9.62 -9.01 30.05
C VAL A 574 10.15 -7.65 29.61
N ILE A 575 9.27 -6.74 29.22
CA ILE A 575 9.62 -5.35 28.92
C ILE A 575 9.02 -4.40 29.97
N GLY A 576 9.80 -3.40 30.38
CA GLY A 576 9.31 -2.36 31.28
C GLY A 576 8.42 -1.38 30.53
N ILE A 577 7.17 -1.25 30.97
CA ILE A 577 6.19 -0.34 30.37
C ILE A 577 6.10 1.03 31.07
N GLY A 578 6.93 1.27 32.10
CA GLY A 578 6.94 2.54 32.83
C GLY A 578 5.77 2.68 33.79
N ARG A 579 5.46 3.91 34.16
CA ARG A 579 4.28 4.24 34.99
C ARG A 579 3.04 4.39 34.10
N ILE A 580 1.85 4.36 34.71
CA ILE A 580 0.59 4.60 33.97
C ILE A 580 0.68 5.92 33.22
N GLY A 581 0.32 5.89 31.94
CA GLY A 581 0.29 7.07 31.07
C GLY A 581 1.64 7.43 30.43
N GLU A 582 2.72 6.72 30.75
CA GLU A 582 4.03 6.93 30.10
C GLU A 582 4.21 6.07 28.83
N LEU A 583 3.40 5.02 28.65
CA LEU A 583 3.50 4.09 27.54
C LEU A 583 2.76 4.64 26.30
N SER A 584 3.51 4.91 25.24
CA SER A 584 2.96 5.27 23.91
C SER A 584 3.32 4.20 22.87
N PRO A 585 2.64 4.15 21.70
CA PRO A 585 2.95 3.16 20.65
C PRO A 585 4.41 3.19 20.20
N GLY A 586 5.03 4.37 20.09
CA GLY A 586 6.45 4.50 19.73
C GLY A 586 7.40 4.00 20.83
N ARG A 587 7.07 4.26 22.10
CA ARG A 587 7.87 3.77 23.25
C ARG A 587 7.75 2.25 23.41
N LEU A 588 6.56 1.70 23.16
CA LEU A 588 6.35 0.26 23.11
C LEU A 588 7.17 -0.37 21.97
N ALA A 589 7.11 0.19 20.76
CA ALA A 589 7.90 -0.29 19.61
C ALA A 589 9.42 -0.29 19.92
N ASP A 590 9.98 0.79 20.48
CA ASP A 590 11.40 0.83 20.87
C ASP A 590 11.73 -0.22 21.95
N GLY A 591 10.87 -0.37 22.97
CA GLY A 591 11.04 -1.36 24.03
C GLY A 591 11.05 -2.79 23.50
N VAL A 592 10.08 -3.14 22.66
CA VAL A 592 10.02 -4.42 21.95
C VAL A 592 11.26 -4.64 21.09
N ALA A 593 11.66 -3.63 20.31
CA ALA A 593 12.83 -3.72 19.43
C ALA A 593 14.12 -4.03 20.20
N ARG A 594 14.32 -3.41 21.37
CA ARG A 594 15.50 -3.65 22.23
C ARG A 594 15.47 -5.06 22.80
N ALA A 595 14.33 -5.47 23.35
CA ALA A 595 14.18 -6.76 24.01
C ALA A 595 14.35 -7.94 23.03
N LEU A 596 13.74 -7.84 21.84
CA LEU A 596 13.82 -8.90 20.83
C LEU A 596 15.22 -9.01 20.21
N ALA A 597 15.89 -7.89 19.93
CA ALA A 597 17.27 -7.91 19.45
C ALA A 597 18.21 -8.53 20.51
N ALA A 598 18.08 -8.14 21.78
CA ALA A 598 18.86 -8.71 22.88
C ALA A 598 18.58 -10.21 23.08
N TYR A 599 17.32 -10.62 22.98
CA TYR A 599 16.93 -12.03 23.03
C TYR A 599 17.59 -12.83 21.91
N ALA A 600 17.54 -12.33 20.67
CA ALA A 600 18.12 -13.01 19.52
C ALA A 600 19.65 -13.19 19.65
N ILE A 601 20.36 -12.15 20.12
CA ILE A 601 21.80 -12.21 20.38
C ILE A 601 22.11 -13.25 21.47
N ASN A 602 21.37 -13.23 22.59
CA ASN A 602 21.59 -14.17 23.69
C ASN A 602 21.37 -15.64 23.27
N MET A 603 20.38 -15.92 22.42
CA MET A 603 20.16 -17.27 21.88
C MET A 603 21.25 -17.70 20.91
N LEU A 604 21.77 -16.76 20.11
CA LEU A 604 22.90 -17.03 19.21
C LEU A 604 24.16 -17.37 20.01
N GLU A 605 24.48 -16.60 21.06
CA GLU A 605 25.63 -16.85 21.93
C GLU A 605 25.53 -18.20 22.65
N GLU A 606 24.34 -18.58 23.14
CA GLU A 606 24.15 -19.87 23.80
C GLU A 606 24.28 -21.04 22.81
N ARG A 607 23.77 -20.89 21.58
CA ARG A 607 23.98 -21.87 20.50
C ARG A 607 25.46 -22.05 20.19
N ASP A 608 26.21 -20.96 20.08
CA ASP A 608 27.65 -21.01 19.81
C ASP A 608 28.39 -21.73 20.95
N ARG A 609 28.08 -21.42 22.22
CA ARG A 609 28.66 -22.11 23.38
C ARG A 609 28.37 -23.61 23.40
N LEU A 610 27.15 -24.02 23.06
CA LEU A 610 26.78 -25.44 22.99
C LEU A 610 27.47 -26.14 21.81
N ARG A 611 27.65 -25.46 20.68
CA ARG A 611 28.39 -25.98 19.53
C ARG A 611 29.87 -26.20 19.87
N ASP A 612 30.50 -25.28 20.58
CA ASP A 612 31.89 -25.40 21.02
C ASP A 612 32.10 -26.56 22.01
N LYS A 613 31.11 -26.85 22.87
CA LYS A 613 31.13 -28.03 23.76
C LYS A 613 30.93 -29.35 23.03
N HIS A 614 30.05 -29.43 22.04
CA HIS A 614 29.79 -30.66 21.27
C HIS A 614 30.87 -30.96 20.22
N ALA A 615 31.50 -29.93 19.63
CA ALA A 615 32.63 -30.09 18.72
C ALA A 615 33.89 -30.67 19.40
N ALA A 616 33.94 -30.65 20.74
CA ALA A 616 34.98 -31.31 21.52
C ALA A 616 34.68 -32.79 21.83
N ALA A 617 33.44 -33.27 21.60
CA ALA A 617 32.98 -34.59 22.03
C ALA A 617 32.73 -35.58 20.86
N ASP A 618 32.27 -35.11 19.71
CA ASP A 618 32.10 -35.94 18.51
C ASP A 618 32.52 -35.14 17.28
N GLY A 619 33.41 -35.70 16.46
CA GLY A 619 33.97 -35.09 15.25
C GLY A 619 32.95 -34.95 14.11
N MET A 620 31.85 -34.25 14.36
CA MET A 620 30.76 -34.04 13.42
C MET A 620 30.88 -32.69 12.69
N ASP A 621 30.35 -32.69 11.47
CA ASP A 621 30.50 -31.72 10.39
C ASP A 621 30.32 -30.23 10.82
N ARG A 622 31.32 -29.39 10.54
CA ARG A 622 31.35 -27.96 10.89
C ARG A 622 30.46 -27.07 10.00
N ASN A 623 29.69 -27.66 9.08
CA ASN A 623 29.16 -26.97 7.90
C ASN A 623 27.63 -26.72 7.85
N SER A 624 26.88 -26.82 8.94
CA SER A 624 25.49 -26.34 8.95
C SER A 624 25.44 -24.80 9.00
N ASN A 625 25.60 -24.14 7.85
CA ASN A 625 25.63 -22.69 7.71
C ASN A 625 24.23 -22.04 7.78
N GLN A 626 23.26 -22.65 8.48
CA GLN A 626 21.88 -22.16 8.55
C GLN A 626 21.70 -21.14 9.70
N PRO A 627 21.02 -19.99 9.45
CA PRO A 627 20.73 -19.01 10.48
C PRO A 627 19.83 -19.62 11.57
N LEU A 628 20.05 -19.21 12.82
CA LEU A 628 19.18 -19.59 13.94
C LEU A 628 17.81 -18.93 13.74
N GLU A 629 16.79 -19.71 13.44
CA GLU A 629 15.43 -19.21 13.31
C GLU A 629 14.76 -19.11 14.68
N LEU A 630 14.29 -17.92 15.01
CA LEU A 630 13.64 -17.62 16.27
C LEU A 630 12.19 -17.18 16.04
N ARG A 631 11.30 -17.72 16.86
CA ARG A 631 9.88 -17.40 16.90
C ARG A 631 9.57 -16.75 18.24
N VAL A 632 8.66 -15.78 18.27
CA VAL A 632 8.27 -15.11 19.51
C VAL A 632 6.75 -14.98 19.57
N SER A 633 6.20 -15.27 20.75
CA SER A 633 4.79 -14.99 21.06
C SER A 633 4.68 -13.67 21.82
N ALA A 634 3.66 -12.86 21.55
CA ALA A 634 3.42 -11.59 22.23
C ALA A 634 1.99 -11.50 22.74
N LEU A 635 1.83 -11.03 23.98
CA LEU A 635 0.54 -10.58 24.48
C LEU A 635 0.24 -9.16 23.99
N LEU A 636 -1.02 -8.73 24.10
CA LEU A 636 -1.44 -7.37 23.77
C LEU A 636 -1.03 -6.40 24.89
N ILE A 637 0.22 -5.94 24.83
CA ILE A 637 0.82 -5.05 25.84
C ILE A 637 0.22 -3.64 25.73
N GLY A 638 -0.29 -3.10 26.85
CA GLY A 638 -0.90 -1.77 26.91
C GLY A 638 -2.39 -1.70 26.54
N ALA A 639 -2.97 -2.78 25.98
CA ALA A 639 -4.35 -2.81 25.48
C ALA A 639 -5.42 -3.19 26.53
N GLY A 640 -5.03 -3.41 27.79
CA GLY A 640 -5.92 -3.91 28.86
C GLY A 640 -6.28 -2.90 29.94
N VAL A 641 -5.55 -1.77 30.05
CA VAL A 641 -5.71 -0.78 31.14
C VAL A 641 -5.93 0.63 30.58
N GLY A 642 -6.45 0.75 29.34
CA GLY A 642 -6.76 2.04 28.71
C GLY A 642 -5.55 2.90 28.31
N GLU A 643 -4.32 2.39 28.42
CA GLU A 643 -3.09 3.11 28.02
C GLU A 643 -2.94 3.26 26.51
N MET A 644 -3.42 2.30 25.72
CA MET A 644 -3.51 2.41 24.26
C MET A 644 -4.58 1.48 23.70
N SER A 645 -5.03 1.75 22.47
CA SER A 645 -5.99 0.87 21.80
C SER A 645 -5.35 -0.48 21.45
N LEU A 646 -6.19 -1.51 21.31
CA LEU A 646 -5.75 -2.84 20.86
C LEU A 646 -5.04 -2.76 19.50
N ARG A 647 -5.58 -1.95 18.58
CA ARG A 647 -4.99 -1.76 17.24
C ARG A 647 -3.61 -1.12 17.33
N ASP A 648 -3.43 -0.12 18.18
CA ASP A 648 -2.15 0.56 18.35
C ASP A 648 -1.11 -0.36 19.00
N SER A 649 -1.51 -1.19 19.96
CA SER A 649 -0.66 -2.20 20.57
C SER A 649 -0.13 -3.20 19.53
N VAL A 650 -1.02 -3.75 18.69
CA VAL A 650 -0.64 -4.67 17.60
C VAL A 650 0.32 -4.01 16.62
N ALA A 651 0.02 -2.79 16.17
CA ALA A 651 0.88 -2.06 15.23
C ALA A 651 2.24 -1.70 15.84
N ALA A 652 2.28 -1.31 17.11
CA ALA A 652 3.52 -1.00 17.84
C ALA A 652 4.42 -2.23 17.99
N ILE A 653 3.84 -3.39 18.32
CA ILE A 653 4.61 -4.65 18.44
C ILE A 653 5.15 -5.08 17.07
N LEU A 654 4.36 -4.96 15.99
CA LEU A 654 4.82 -5.23 14.62
C LEU A 654 5.99 -4.34 14.22
N ARG A 655 5.90 -3.04 14.50
CA ARG A 655 7.01 -2.09 14.26
C ARG A 655 8.23 -2.42 15.10
N GLY A 656 8.05 -2.70 16.39
CA GLY A 656 9.15 -3.11 17.27
C GLY A 656 9.85 -4.39 16.79
N HIS A 657 9.10 -5.37 16.30
CA HIS A 657 9.66 -6.59 15.71
C HIS A 657 10.44 -6.30 14.42
N ARG A 658 9.93 -5.41 13.55
CA ARG A 658 10.67 -4.94 12.36
C ARG A 658 11.97 -4.25 12.76
N ASP A 659 11.90 -3.30 13.68
CA ASP A 659 13.05 -2.51 14.12
C ASP A 659 14.10 -3.40 14.82
N ALA A 660 13.69 -4.46 15.51
CA ALA A 660 14.61 -5.48 16.04
C ALA A 660 15.39 -6.17 14.92
N ARG A 661 14.71 -6.55 13.83
CA ARG A 661 15.34 -7.18 12.66
C ARG A 661 16.31 -6.22 11.97
N GLU A 662 15.96 -4.94 11.88
CA GLU A 662 16.84 -3.89 11.34
C GLU A 662 18.09 -3.73 12.20
N ARG A 663 17.95 -3.70 13.53
CA ARG A 663 19.11 -3.65 14.44
C ARG A 663 20.02 -4.87 14.30
N LEU A 664 19.47 -6.06 14.09
CA LEU A 664 20.25 -7.27 13.84
C LEU A 664 20.98 -7.20 12.50
N ALA A 665 20.36 -6.63 11.47
CA ALA A 665 20.99 -6.40 10.17
C ALA A 665 22.09 -5.33 10.24
N ASP A 666 21.86 -4.22 10.94
CA ASP A 666 22.86 -3.17 11.19
C ASP A 666 24.08 -3.72 11.94
N ALA A 667 23.85 -4.66 12.86
CA ALA A 667 24.89 -5.40 13.57
C ALA A 667 25.53 -6.54 12.74
N ARG A 668 25.08 -6.77 11.50
CA ARG A 668 25.50 -7.86 10.59
C ARG A 668 25.32 -9.26 11.17
N LEU A 669 24.27 -9.46 11.95
CA LEU A 669 23.89 -10.74 12.56
C LEU A 669 22.73 -11.43 11.84
N ASP A 670 22.11 -10.79 10.86
CA ASP A 670 20.99 -11.26 10.03
C ASP A 670 21.29 -12.57 9.27
N ALA A 671 22.55 -12.80 8.90
CA ALA A 671 22.99 -14.07 8.30
C ALA A 671 23.12 -15.22 9.32
N ARG A 672 23.14 -14.92 10.63
CA ARG A 672 23.40 -15.90 11.70
C ARG A 672 22.17 -16.17 12.57
N VAL A 673 21.28 -15.20 12.74
CA VAL A 673 20.04 -15.31 13.51
C VAL A 673 18.92 -14.51 12.84
N ARG A 674 17.73 -15.11 12.76
CA ARG A 674 16.56 -14.54 12.08
C ARG A 674 15.31 -14.65 12.94
N LEU A 675 14.64 -13.52 13.16
CA LEU A 675 13.29 -13.48 13.74
C LEU A 675 12.27 -13.78 12.65
N CYS A 676 11.82 -15.03 12.54
CA CYS A 676 11.04 -15.54 11.41
C CYS A 676 9.52 -15.54 11.64
N ALA A 677 9.05 -15.50 12.89
CA ALA A 677 7.63 -15.49 13.19
C ALA A 677 7.29 -14.71 14.48
N LEU A 678 6.14 -14.02 14.43
CA LEU A 678 5.53 -13.32 15.54
C LEU A 678 4.08 -13.80 15.72
N ASP A 679 3.80 -14.43 16.85
CA ASP A 679 2.47 -14.94 17.18
C ASP A 679 1.83 -14.06 18.26
N PHE A 680 0.68 -13.43 18.00
CA PHE A 680 -0.09 -12.75 19.04
C PHE A 680 -0.95 -13.78 19.77
N VAL A 681 -0.92 -13.78 21.11
CA VAL A 681 -1.68 -14.75 21.91
C VAL A 681 -2.71 -14.00 22.74
N GLU A 682 -3.98 -14.39 22.61
CA GLU A 682 -5.08 -13.79 23.36
C GLU A 682 -6.05 -14.88 23.84
N LEU A 683 -6.40 -14.81 25.12
CA LEU A 683 -7.26 -15.77 25.80
C LEU A 683 -8.72 -15.61 25.36
N LEU A 684 -9.15 -14.38 25.10
CA LEU A 684 -10.55 -14.04 24.81
C LEU A 684 -10.81 -13.96 23.30
N GLU A 685 -11.77 -14.75 22.79
CA GLU A 685 -12.01 -14.87 21.34
C GLU A 685 -12.34 -13.55 20.65
N ASP A 686 -13.14 -12.70 21.30
CA ASP A 686 -13.56 -11.41 20.76
C ASP A 686 -12.38 -10.44 20.58
N ARG A 687 -11.47 -10.40 21.56
CA ARG A 687 -10.23 -9.63 21.47
C ARG A 687 -9.25 -10.23 20.45
N ALA A 688 -9.21 -11.56 20.33
CA ALA A 688 -8.38 -12.23 19.34
C ALA A 688 -8.84 -11.93 17.90
N ILE A 689 -10.15 -11.88 17.66
CA ILE A 689 -10.74 -11.43 16.39
C ILE A 689 -10.35 -9.97 16.08
N GLN A 690 -10.45 -9.08 17.07
CA GLN A 690 -10.03 -7.68 16.91
C GLN A 690 -8.54 -7.56 16.59
N ALA A 691 -7.68 -8.34 17.25
CA ALA A 691 -6.24 -8.37 17.00
C ALA A 691 -5.90 -8.89 15.60
N GLN A 692 -6.61 -9.92 15.15
CA GLN A 692 -6.45 -10.48 13.80
C GLN A 692 -6.80 -9.47 12.71
N LYS A 693 -7.91 -8.73 12.87
CA LYS A 693 -8.28 -7.63 11.95
C LYS A 693 -7.26 -6.49 12.03
N ALA A 694 -6.87 -6.07 13.23
CA ALA A 694 -5.88 -5.02 13.42
C ALA A 694 -4.53 -5.35 12.77
N ALA A 695 -4.06 -6.59 12.85
CA ALA A 695 -2.82 -7.04 12.21
C ALA A 695 -2.94 -6.98 10.67
N ARG A 696 -4.05 -7.47 10.10
CA ARG A 696 -4.31 -7.39 8.66
C ARG A 696 -4.37 -5.94 8.18
N ASP A 697 -5.10 -5.09 8.87
CA ASP A 697 -5.21 -3.65 8.56
C ASP A 697 -3.86 -2.96 8.63
N ALA A 698 -3.07 -3.20 9.68
CA ALA A 698 -1.76 -2.59 9.87
C ALA A 698 -0.82 -2.94 8.71
N VAL A 699 -0.78 -4.21 8.29
CA VAL A 699 0.09 -4.65 7.18
C VAL A 699 -0.47 -4.24 5.81
N ALA A 700 -1.78 -4.15 5.64
CA ALA A 700 -2.39 -3.71 4.38
C ALA A 700 -2.21 -2.21 4.13
N LEU A 701 -2.35 -1.38 5.17
CA LEU A 701 -2.31 0.08 5.08
C LEU A 701 -0.88 0.65 5.14
N ASP A 702 0.02 0.01 5.89
CA ASP A 702 1.40 0.46 6.05
C ASP A 702 2.33 -0.22 5.03
N GLY A 703 2.81 0.57 4.07
CA GLY A 703 3.66 0.10 2.99
C GLY A 703 4.99 -0.50 3.45
N GLU A 704 5.51 -0.12 4.63
CA GLU A 704 6.74 -0.66 5.19
C GLU A 704 6.50 -2.03 5.83
N LEU A 705 5.43 -2.16 6.61
CA LEU A 705 5.05 -3.44 7.23
C LEU A 705 4.68 -4.47 6.17
N ARG A 706 4.00 -4.07 5.09
CA ARG A 706 3.67 -4.93 3.94
C ARG A 706 4.86 -5.59 3.28
N ARG A 707 6.03 -4.94 3.30
CA ARG A 707 7.26 -5.49 2.71
C ARG A 707 7.93 -6.52 3.61
N ARG A 708 7.68 -6.48 4.93
CA ARG A 708 8.43 -7.23 5.95
C ARG A 708 7.62 -8.32 6.64
N PHE A 709 6.29 -8.33 6.50
CA PHE A 709 5.40 -9.29 7.16
C PHE A 709 4.41 -9.95 6.20
N THR A 710 4.00 -11.16 6.55
CA THR A 710 2.86 -11.87 5.96
C THR A 710 1.93 -12.29 7.09
N VAL A 711 0.70 -11.80 7.10
CA VAL A 711 -0.29 -12.11 8.15
C VAL A 711 -1.18 -13.27 7.68
N ALA A 712 -1.44 -14.24 8.56
CA ALA A 712 -2.41 -15.29 8.28
C ALA A 712 -3.82 -14.69 8.05
N ASP A 713 -4.65 -15.29 7.20
CA ASP A 713 -5.98 -14.76 6.92
C ASP A 713 -6.97 -14.99 8.07
N THR A 714 -6.84 -16.13 8.77
CA THR A 714 -7.78 -16.57 9.80
C THR A 714 -7.12 -16.72 11.17
N LEU A 715 -7.93 -16.58 12.22
CA LEU A 715 -7.53 -16.85 13.59
C LEU A 715 -7.11 -18.32 13.78
N SER A 716 -5.99 -18.55 14.45
CA SER A 716 -5.52 -19.90 14.80
C SER A 716 -6.08 -20.29 16.18
N ALA A 717 -6.70 -21.46 16.29
CA ALA A 717 -7.20 -21.97 17.57
C ALA A 717 -6.11 -22.72 18.34
N ASN A 718 -6.04 -22.54 19.64
CA ASN A 718 -5.18 -23.29 20.55
C ASN A 718 -5.92 -23.61 21.88
N GLU A 719 -5.35 -24.49 22.68
CA GLU A 719 -5.96 -24.94 23.95
C GLU A 719 -6.13 -23.79 24.95
N GLY A 720 -7.14 -23.90 25.81
CA GLY A 720 -7.40 -22.94 26.89
C GLY A 720 -8.09 -21.63 26.48
N GLY A 721 -8.37 -21.42 25.18
CA GLY A 721 -9.12 -20.26 24.70
C GLY A 721 -10.51 -20.14 25.33
N ARG A 722 -10.90 -18.92 25.72
CA ARG A 722 -12.18 -18.61 26.38
C ARG A 722 -13.06 -17.73 25.52
N ARG A 723 -14.37 -17.88 25.71
CA ARG A 723 -15.41 -17.01 25.15
C ARG A 723 -16.12 -16.33 26.30
N ARG A 724 -16.30 -15.00 26.22
CA ARG A 724 -17.07 -14.26 27.23
C ARG A 724 -18.55 -14.33 26.90
N ALA A 725 -19.38 -14.48 27.94
CA ALA A 725 -20.84 -14.39 27.80
C ALA A 725 -21.31 -12.94 27.58
N TYR A 726 -20.50 -11.96 28.00
CA TYR A 726 -20.77 -10.54 27.89
C TYR A 726 -19.47 -9.81 27.53
N ALA A 727 -19.53 -8.93 26.54
CA ALA A 727 -18.44 -8.05 26.14
C ALA A 727 -18.93 -6.61 26.23
N GLU A 728 -18.21 -5.80 27.00
CA GLU A 728 -18.40 -4.35 27.02
C GLU A 728 -17.74 -3.79 25.74
N ALA A 729 -18.44 -2.91 25.01
CA ALA A 729 -17.94 -2.40 23.73
C ALA A 729 -16.82 -1.38 23.97
N VAL A 730 -15.57 -1.74 23.67
CA VAL A 730 -14.37 -0.89 23.85
C VAL A 730 -14.05 -0.05 22.60
N ASP A 731 -14.97 0.07 21.63
CA ASP A 731 -14.71 0.81 20.40
C ASP A 731 -14.88 2.33 20.58
N GLY A 732 -13.77 3.06 20.46
CA GLY A 732 -13.77 4.48 20.09
C GLY A 732 -14.21 5.46 21.18
N GLU A 733 -13.96 5.14 22.45
CA GLU A 733 -14.38 5.97 23.57
C GLU A 733 -13.74 7.38 23.51
N TRP A 734 -14.60 8.38 23.45
CA TRP A 734 -14.20 9.79 23.48
C TRP A 734 -13.68 10.10 24.87
N SER A 735 -12.39 10.42 24.99
CA SER A 735 -11.80 10.81 26.27
C SER A 735 -12.39 12.15 26.70
N ARG A 736 -13.08 12.17 27.85
CA ARG A 736 -13.71 13.37 28.39
C ARG A 736 -12.73 14.15 29.26
N ILE A 737 -12.47 15.39 28.86
CA ILE A 737 -11.58 16.30 29.59
C ILE A 737 -12.39 17.54 29.93
N ALA A 738 -12.64 17.78 31.22
CA ALA A 738 -13.25 19.02 31.66
C ALA A 738 -12.17 20.07 31.92
N ILE A 739 -12.40 21.29 31.42
CA ILE A 739 -11.48 22.41 31.54
C ILE A 739 -12.27 23.60 32.07
N SER A 740 -11.84 24.15 33.20
CA SER A 740 -12.46 25.31 33.83
C SER A 740 -11.44 26.38 34.20
N ALA A 741 -11.86 27.63 34.18
CA ALA A 741 -11.05 28.78 34.57
C ALA A 741 -11.23 29.05 36.07
N VAL A 742 -10.15 28.92 36.84
CA VAL A 742 -10.15 29.07 38.30
C VAL A 742 -9.30 30.29 38.69
N ARG A 743 -9.83 31.15 39.56
CA ARG A 743 -9.05 32.28 40.13
C ARG A 743 -8.02 31.76 41.11
N ILE A 744 -6.78 32.22 40.98
CA ILE A 744 -5.70 31.87 41.89
C ILE A 744 -5.98 32.53 43.25
N ALA A 745 -5.84 31.77 44.33
CA ALA A 745 -6.17 32.21 45.69
C ALA A 745 -5.35 33.42 46.18
N ASP A 746 -4.18 33.68 45.58
CA ASP A 746 -3.29 34.81 45.88
C ASP A 746 -3.65 36.10 45.12
N GLY A 747 -4.65 36.05 44.22
CA GLY A 747 -5.09 37.20 43.41
C GLY A 747 -4.24 37.49 42.17
N SER A 748 -3.26 36.65 41.84
CA SER A 748 -2.32 36.87 40.72
C SER A 748 -2.89 36.61 39.31
N GLY A 749 -4.14 36.14 39.19
CA GLY A 749 -4.83 35.97 37.92
C GLY A 749 -5.80 34.80 37.88
N THR A 750 -6.12 34.34 36.67
CA THR A 750 -6.95 33.15 36.39
C THR A 750 -6.10 32.09 35.71
N GLN A 751 -6.22 30.83 36.15
CA GLN A 751 -5.57 29.66 35.58
C GLN A 751 -6.59 28.67 35.04
N LEU A 752 -6.15 27.75 34.19
CA LEU A 752 -6.98 26.65 33.71
C LEU A 752 -6.77 25.41 34.57
N LEU A 753 -7.87 24.84 35.06
CA LEU A 753 -7.94 23.56 35.74
C LEU A 753 -8.38 22.50 34.73
N PHE A 754 -7.63 21.41 34.64
CA PHE A 754 -7.93 20.24 33.83
C PHE A 754 -8.36 19.09 34.74
N ASP A 755 -9.55 18.56 34.49
CA ASP A 755 -10.14 17.37 35.09
C ASP A 755 -10.26 16.30 34.01
N ALA A 756 -9.39 15.28 34.04
CA ALA A 756 -9.48 14.14 33.13
C ALA A 756 -10.30 13.01 33.76
N TYR A 757 -11.34 12.55 33.06
CA TYR A 757 -12.15 11.41 33.47
C TYR A 757 -11.71 10.18 32.67
N GLY A 758 -10.91 9.32 33.28
CA GLY A 758 -10.55 7.99 32.75
C GLY A 758 -11.14 6.86 33.60
N ASP A 759 -10.84 5.61 33.26
CA ASP A 759 -11.35 4.39 33.91
C ASP A 759 -10.88 4.16 35.37
N LEU A 760 -10.24 5.14 35.98
CA LEU A 760 -9.74 5.09 37.35
C LEU A 760 -10.76 5.73 38.31
N ALA A 761 -10.84 5.19 39.52
CA ALA A 761 -11.71 5.70 40.59
C ALA A 761 -11.31 7.10 41.15
N ARG A 762 -10.31 7.77 40.55
CA ARG A 762 -9.79 9.08 40.96
C ARG A 762 -9.68 10.01 39.75
N THR A 763 -10.32 11.18 39.81
CA THR A 763 -10.14 12.27 38.84
C THR A 763 -8.77 12.94 39.05
N GLU A 764 -7.96 13.01 38.00
CA GLU A 764 -6.69 13.74 38.02
C GLU A 764 -6.95 15.22 37.78
N ARG A 765 -6.67 16.05 38.80
CA ARG A 765 -6.84 17.51 38.78
C ARG A 765 -5.49 18.19 38.69
N LEU A 766 -5.25 18.90 37.58
CA LEU A 766 -4.00 19.60 37.35
C LEU A 766 -4.24 21.03 36.86
N TYR A 767 -3.47 21.96 37.41
CA TYR A 767 -3.48 23.37 37.03
C TYR A 767 -2.46 23.62 35.93
N ASN A 768 -2.82 24.45 34.95
CA ASN A 768 -1.83 25.04 34.08
C ASN A 768 -0.99 26.07 34.86
N GLY A 769 0.34 26.01 34.73
CA GLY A 769 1.27 26.89 35.43
C GLY A 769 1.28 28.34 34.94
N ILE A 770 0.66 28.63 33.79
CA ILE A 770 0.69 29.96 33.16
C ILE A 770 -0.66 30.67 33.32
N PRO A 771 -0.70 31.93 33.81
CA PRO A 771 -1.93 32.73 33.87
C PRO A 771 -2.54 32.95 32.48
N LEU A 772 -3.86 32.84 32.39
CA LEU A 772 -4.62 32.96 31.14
C LEU A 772 -4.38 34.28 30.40
N ALA A 773 -4.19 35.38 31.14
CA ALA A 773 -3.91 36.71 30.58
C ALA A 773 -2.64 36.76 29.70
N SER A 774 -1.63 35.94 30.01
CA SER A 774 -0.39 35.83 29.23
C SER A 774 -0.61 35.11 27.89
N ILE A 775 -1.70 34.36 27.76
CA ILE A 775 -2.03 33.50 26.61
C ILE A 775 -3.02 34.20 25.67
N GLU A 776 -3.80 35.16 26.17
CA GLU A 776 -4.80 35.93 25.39
C GLU A 776 -4.21 36.63 24.17
N ARG A 777 -2.95 37.08 24.21
CA ARG A 777 -2.30 37.74 23.07
C ARG A 777 -2.13 36.79 21.88
N PHE A 778 -1.70 35.55 22.12
CA PHE A 778 -1.54 34.53 21.07
C PHE A 778 -2.88 34.06 20.53
N THR A 779 -3.87 33.90 21.42
CA THR A 779 -5.24 33.59 21.04
C THR A 779 -5.82 34.66 20.10
N ARG A 780 -5.62 35.94 20.43
CA ARG A 780 -6.07 37.07 19.60
C ARG A 780 -5.42 37.07 18.22
N GLU A 781 -4.13 36.74 18.16
CA GLU A 781 -3.39 36.70 16.90
C GLU A 781 -3.94 35.63 15.94
N LEU A 782 -4.19 34.41 16.42
CA LEU A 782 -4.73 33.30 15.62
C LEU A 782 -6.14 33.57 15.05
N ILE A 783 -6.97 34.26 15.82
CA ILE A 783 -8.39 34.51 15.50
C ILE A 783 -8.57 35.75 14.60
N SER A 784 -7.59 36.66 14.59
CA SER A 784 -7.65 37.91 13.83
C SER A 784 -7.36 37.81 12.33
N LYS A 785 -6.87 36.66 11.85
CA LYS A 785 -6.46 36.41 10.46
C LYS A 785 -7.25 35.21 9.90
N GLU A 786 -7.39 35.12 8.57
CA GLU A 786 -7.95 33.93 7.88
C GLU A 786 -6.88 32.90 7.49
N SER A 787 -5.61 33.31 7.58
CA SER A 787 -4.44 32.47 7.30
C SER A 787 -4.05 31.71 8.56
N ASP A 788 -3.72 30.44 8.41
CA ASP A 788 -3.20 29.63 9.52
C ASP A 788 -1.75 30.00 9.87
N ASP A 789 -1.44 30.11 11.15
CA ASP A 789 -0.12 30.42 11.69
C ASP A 789 0.35 29.26 12.57
N GLU A 790 1.13 28.36 11.97
CA GLU A 790 1.52 27.11 12.61
C GLU A 790 2.41 27.31 13.83
N GLU A 791 3.25 28.35 13.83
CA GLU A 791 4.20 28.60 14.92
C GLU A 791 3.48 29.12 16.16
N VAL A 792 2.48 29.98 15.97
CA VAL A 792 1.64 30.46 17.06
C VAL A 792 0.78 29.32 17.62
N GLY A 793 0.22 28.44 16.78
CA GLY A 793 -0.53 27.25 17.21
C GLY A 793 0.31 26.26 18.03
N ARG A 794 1.58 26.04 17.64
CA ARG A 794 2.55 25.22 18.39
C ARG A 794 2.93 25.86 19.73
N THR A 795 3.17 27.17 19.72
CA THR A 795 3.47 27.91 20.95
C THR A 795 2.30 27.86 21.93
N LEU A 796 1.07 28.00 21.43
CA LEU A 796 -0.13 27.95 22.25
C LEU A 796 -0.35 26.56 22.87
N PHE A 797 -0.08 25.49 22.12
CA PHE A 797 -0.09 24.11 22.65
C PHE A 797 0.88 23.94 23.82
N GLU A 798 2.09 24.49 23.70
CA GLU A 798 3.10 24.44 24.76
C GLU A 798 2.73 25.26 26.00
N LEU A 799 1.99 26.35 25.85
CA LEU A 799 1.60 27.21 26.97
C LEU A 799 0.32 26.75 27.67
N LEU A 800 -0.59 26.05 26.98
CA LEU A 800 -1.90 25.68 27.49
C LEU A 800 -1.97 24.32 28.17
N LEU A 801 -1.38 23.29 27.55
CA LEU A 801 -1.57 21.92 28.01
C LEU A 801 -0.60 21.59 29.16
N PRO A 802 -1.03 20.87 30.20
CA PRO A 802 -0.11 20.31 31.19
C PRO A 802 0.82 19.25 30.57
N HIS A 803 1.99 19.01 31.17
CA HIS A 803 3.00 18.08 30.63
C HIS A 803 2.46 16.67 30.32
N TRP A 804 1.64 16.08 31.19
CA TRP A 804 1.06 14.76 30.96
C TRP A 804 0.14 14.71 29.73
N LEU A 805 -0.61 15.78 29.46
CA LEU A 805 -1.51 15.85 28.30
C LEU A 805 -0.74 16.12 27.01
N LYS A 806 0.41 16.81 27.10
CA LYS A 806 1.37 16.92 25.98
C LYS A 806 1.98 15.55 25.65
N ASP A 807 2.35 14.78 26.66
CA ASP A 807 2.91 13.43 26.48
C ASP A 807 1.91 12.46 25.81
N GLN A 808 0.60 12.67 26.01
CA GLN A 808 -0.49 11.90 25.40
C GLN A 808 -0.95 12.44 24.03
N ALA A 809 -0.57 13.67 23.64
CA ALA A 809 -1.00 14.27 22.38
C ALA A 809 -0.62 13.44 21.12
N PRO A 810 0.50 12.69 21.08
CA PRO A 810 0.82 11.79 19.97
C PRO A 810 -0.13 10.60 19.81
N ASP A 811 -0.91 10.23 20.84
CA ASP A 811 -1.72 9.00 20.89
C ASP A 811 -3.00 9.05 20.05
N ARG A 812 -3.24 10.14 19.30
CA ARG A 812 -4.38 10.33 18.35
C ARG A 812 -5.76 10.02 18.94
N ARG A 813 -5.93 10.18 20.26
CA ARG A 813 -7.20 9.93 20.95
C ARG A 813 -8.27 10.95 20.53
N ARG A 814 -9.52 10.48 20.39
CA ARG A 814 -10.70 11.35 20.22
C ARG A 814 -11.02 12.01 21.56
N ALA A 815 -11.25 13.31 21.56
CA ALA A 815 -11.43 14.08 22.78
C ALA A 815 -12.74 14.86 22.79
N GLN A 816 -13.49 14.72 23.89
CA GLN A 816 -14.65 15.56 24.19
C GLN A 816 -14.25 16.55 25.28
N LEU A 817 -14.16 17.84 24.93
CA LEU A 817 -13.78 18.91 25.85
C LEU A 817 -15.02 19.50 26.52
N VAL A 818 -15.13 19.36 27.84
CA VAL A 818 -16.18 19.99 28.63
C VAL A 818 -15.66 21.33 29.14
N LEU A 819 -16.10 22.44 28.55
CA LEU A 819 -15.51 23.77 28.74
C LEU A 819 -16.48 24.70 29.46
N ASP A 820 -15.99 25.48 30.42
CA ASP A 820 -16.73 26.66 30.88
C ASP A 820 -16.64 27.82 29.86
N ALA A 821 -17.37 28.90 30.10
CA ALA A 821 -17.43 30.03 29.18
C ALA A 821 -16.06 30.71 28.93
N ALA A 822 -15.15 30.70 29.92
CA ALA A 822 -13.84 31.32 29.80
C ALA A 822 -12.87 30.42 29.02
N ALA A 823 -12.86 29.11 29.29
CA ALA A 823 -12.06 28.12 28.57
C ALA A 823 -12.57 27.90 27.13
N ALA A 824 -13.87 28.10 26.87
CA ALA A 824 -14.46 28.01 25.54
C ALA A 824 -13.93 29.07 24.55
N ALA A 825 -13.43 30.21 25.04
CA ALA A 825 -12.88 31.27 24.19
C ALA A 825 -11.56 30.88 23.50
N ILE A 826 -10.90 29.82 23.97
CA ILE A 826 -9.61 29.34 23.44
C ILE A 826 -9.87 28.53 22.15
N PRO A 827 -9.07 28.73 21.08
CA PRO A 827 -9.18 27.98 19.84
C PRO A 827 -8.45 26.63 19.95
N TRP A 828 -9.00 25.72 20.76
CA TRP A 828 -8.45 24.37 20.99
C TRP A 828 -8.19 23.58 19.69
N GLU A 829 -8.97 23.86 18.65
CA GLU A 829 -8.89 23.24 17.34
C GLU A 829 -7.56 23.56 16.63
N LEU A 830 -7.00 24.75 16.84
CA LEU A 830 -5.78 25.23 16.18
C LEU A 830 -4.48 24.74 16.84
N LEU A 831 -4.57 23.99 17.94
CA LEU A 831 -3.40 23.52 18.67
C LEU A 831 -2.62 22.47 17.86
N ARG A 832 -1.30 22.64 17.82
CA ARG A 832 -0.36 21.80 17.07
C ARG A 832 0.75 21.30 17.98
N ASP A 833 1.05 20.02 17.89
CA ASP A 833 2.15 19.39 18.63
C ASP A 833 3.50 19.72 17.96
N ARG A 834 4.56 19.88 18.76
CA ARG A 834 5.93 20.18 18.32
C ARG A 834 6.72 18.92 17.94
N MET A 835 6.39 17.74 18.49
CA MET A 835 7.21 16.52 18.38
C MET A 835 7.00 15.68 17.09
N ALA A 836 6.32 16.21 16.09
CA ALA A 836 6.19 15.53 14.81
C ALA A 836 7.46 15.67 13.96
N ASP A 837 8.08 14.53 13.64
CA ASP A 837 9.23 14.44 12.74
C ASP A 837 8.95 15.06 11.36
N ARG A 838 9.97 15.66 10.76
CA ARG A 838 9.88 16.44 9.51
C ARG A 838 9.53 15.63 8.25
N SER A 839 9.35 14.31 8.35
CA SER A 839 9.18 13.40 7.21
C SER A 839 7.81 12.72 7.09
N ASP A 840 6.84 13.00 7.97
CA ASP A 840 5.50 12.41 7.89
C ASP A 840 4.41 13.39 8.33
N ARG A 841 3.14 13.06 8.05
CA ARG A 841 1.91 13.85 8.37
C ARG A 841 1.71 14.27 9.85
N GLY A 842 2.73 14.20 10.69
CA GLY A 842 2.65 14.59 12.10
C GLY A 842 2.47 16.10 12.35
N GLY A 843 2.73 16.97 11.35
CA GLY A 843 2.56 18.42 11.47
C GLY A 843 1.10 18.92 11.50
N GLU A 844 0.13 18.04 11.28
CA GLU A 844 -1.30 18.36 11.25
C GLU A 844 -1.84 18.79 12.64
N PRO A 845 -2.80 19.74 12.68
CA PRO A 845 -3.50 20.13 13.90
C PRO A 845 -4.22 18.96 14.58
N LEU A 846 -4.32 19.00 15.91
CA LEU A 846 -4.95 17.92 16.69
C LEU A 846 -6.39 17.65 16.27
N SER A 847 -7.18 18.68 15.97
CA SER A 847 -8.59 18.54 15.59
C SER A 847 -8.83 17.98 14.18
N VAL A 848 -7.80 17.94 13.34
CA VAL A 848 -7.78 17.30 12.01
C VAL A 848 -7.28 15.86 12.13
N ARG A 849 -6.26 15.67 12.98
CA ARG A 849 -5.62 14.38 13.24
C ARG A 849 -6.54 13.44 14.01
N SER A 850 -7.12 13.91 15.11
CA SER A 850 -8.06 13.19 15.97
C SER A 850 -9.36 13.99 16.17
N GLY A 851 -10.49 13.29 16.30
CA GLY A 851 -11.79 13.94 16.49
C GLY A 851 -11.81 14.79 17.76
N LEU A 852 -12.28 16.04 17.64
CA LEU A 852 -12.42 16.99 18.76
C LEU A 852 -13.82 17.60 18.76
N VAL A 853 -14.56 17.41 19.85
CA VAL A 853 -15.91 17.97 20.05
C VAL A 853 -15.97 18.68 21.39
N ARG A 854 -16.66 19.82 21.44
CA ARG A 854 -16.85 20.62 22.66
C ARG A 854 -18.17 20.27 23.33
N GLN A 855 -18.26 20.51 24.63
CA GLN A 855 -19.50 20.55 25.40
C GLN A 855 -19.41 21.73 26.36
N LEU A 856 -20.41 22.60 26.39
CA LEU A 856 -20.41 23.75 27.28
C LEU A 856 -20.92 23.35 28.66
N ALA A 857 -20.16 23.65 29.70
CA ALA A 857 -20.58 23.57 31.10
C ALA A 857 -21.27 24.88 31.49
N SER A 858 -22.61 24.91 31.42
CA SER A 858 -23.43 26.04 31.91
C SER A 858 -24.33 25.61 33.07
N GLY A 859 -24.50 26.52 34.04
CA GLY A 859 -25.44 26.36 35.15
C GLY A 859 -26.88 26.79 34.81
N ARG A 860 -27.10 27.39 33.64
CA ARG A 860 -28.42 27.80 33.14
C ARG A 860 -28.88 26.80 32.09
N PHE A 861 -30.07 26.23 32.27
CA PHE A 861 -30.65 25.30 31.32
C PHE A 861 -32.17 25.31 31.40
N ARG A 862 -32.80 24.98 30.27
CA ARG A 862 -34.25 24.79 30.20
C ARG A 862 -34.64 23.47 30.87
N GLN A 863 -35.38 23.54 31.98
CA GLN A 863 -35.76 22.36 32.79
C GLN A 863 -36.60 21.32 32.02
N ARG A 864 -37.40 21.74 31.04
CA ARG A 864 -38.20 20.85 30.18
C ARG A 864 -38.04 21.22 28.72
N VAL A 865 -37.38 20.35 27.97
CA VAL A 865 -37.10 20.52 26.54
C VAL A 865 -38.15 19.75 25.72
N GLN A 866 -38.96 20.46 24.94
CA GLN A 866 -39.84 19.86 23.93
C GLN A 866 -39.08 19.75 22.61
N ARG A 867 -39.17 18.60 21.94
CA ARG A 867 -38.41 18.29 20.72
C ARG A 867 -39.33 18.20 19.52
N ALA A 868 -38.80 18.54 18.34
CA ALA A 868 -39.54 18.38 17.09
C ALA A 868 -39.72 16.88 16.79
N GLU A 869 -40.94 16.45 16.50
CA GLU A 869 -41.24 15.07 16.10
C GLU A 869 -41.08 14.87 14.57
N GLY A 870 -41.40 15.89 13.78
CA GLY A 870 -41.32 15.89 12.31
C GLY A 870 -39.92 16.11 11.72
N TYR A 871 -39.79 15.86 10.41
CA TYR A 871 -38.54 16.02 9.65
C TYR A 871 -38.53 17.36 8.89
N HIS A 872 -38.60 18.46 9.63
CA HIS A 872 -38.61 19.81 9.06
C HIS A 872 -37.26 20.49 9.27
N ALA A 873 -36.80 21.19 8.24
CA ALA A 873 -35.56 21.96 8.28
C ALA A 873 -35.78 23.39 7.78
N LEU A 874 -35.16 24.36 8.46
CA LEU A 874 -35.14 25.77 8.10
C LEU A 874 -33.74 26.15 7.67
N VAL A 875 -33.61 26.72 6.48
CA VAL A 875 -32.33 27.17 5.91
C VAL A 875 -32.44 28.65 5.56
N ILE A 876 -31.65 29.48 6.21
CA ILE A 876 -31.58 30.93 5.98
C ILE A 876 -30.19 31.27 5.46
N GLY A 877 -30.12 31.95 4.32
CA GLY A 877 -28.86 32.41 3.71
C GLY A 877 -28.98 33.82 3.18
N ASP A 878 -27.99 34.67 3.52
CA ASP A 878 -27.87 36.06 3.01
C ASP A 878 -29.18 36.87 3.11
N PRO A 879 -29.68 37.22 4.31
CA PRO A 879 -30.90 38.03 4.49
C PRO A 879 -30.86 39.40 3.81
N ASP A 880 -32.02 39.96 3.44
CA ASP A 880 -32.11 41.32 2.86
C ASP A 880 -31.94 42.40 3.95
N LEU A 881 -30.81 43.11 3.91
CA LEU A 881 -30.44 44.14 4.89
C LEU A 881 -30.91 45.56 4.54
N GLY A 882 -31.59 45.77 3.41
CA GLY A 882 -32.09 47.10 3.03
C GLY A 882 -30.98 48.15 2.94
N ALA A 883 -31.17 49.32 3.55
CA ALA A 883 -30.16 50.41 3.53
C ALA A 883 -28.84 50.05 4.24
N LEU A 884 -28.85 49.08 5.16
CA LEU A 884 -27.64 48.58 5.82
C LEU A 884 -26.71 47.83 4.86
N SER A 885 -27.19 47.43 3.67
CA SER A 885 -26.36 46.79 2.63
C SER A 885 -25.19 47.66 2.16
N ARG A 886 -25.25 48.98 2.43
CA ARG A 886 -24.15 49.93 2.18
C ARG A 886 -22.96 49.72 3.13
N PHE A 887 -23.22 49.23 4.33
CA PHE A 887 -22.21 48.94 5.36
C PHE A 887 -21.87 47.46 5.41
N PHE A 888 -22.82 46.59 5.08
CA PHE A 888 -22.68 45.13 5.06
C PHE A 888 -23.01 44.58 3.67
N PRO A 889 -22.00 44.30 2.82
CA PRO A 889 -22.25 43.84 1.45
C PRO A 889 -22.93 42.47 1.41
N GLN A 890 -23.65 42.16 0.32
CA GLN A 890 -24.26 40.84 0.13
C GLN A 890 -23.21 39.72 0.12
N LEU A 891 -23.57 38.57 0.68
CA LEU A 891 -22.68 37.41 0.85
C LEU A 891 -23.08 36.31 -0.14
N ASP A 892 -22.52 36.36 -1.36
CA ASP A 892 -22.77 35.33 -2.38
C ASP A 892 -22.37 33.92 -1.90
N GLY A 893 -21.30 33.80 -1.11
CA GLY A 893 -20.86 32.54 -0.49
C GLY A 893 -21.91 31.96 0.47
N ALA A 894 -22.46 32.78 1.37
CA ALA A 894 -23.51 32.38 2.31
C ALA A 894 -24.79 31.92 1.60
N ARG A 895 -25.11 32.55 0.46
CA ARG A 895 -26.23 32.17 -0.40
C ARG A 895 -25.99 30.83 -1.11
N SER A 896 -24.78 30.62 -1.63
CA SER A 896 -24.37 29.35 -2.29
C SER A 896 -24.41 28.19 -1.30
N GLU A 897 -23.80 28.37 -0.13
CA GLU A 897 -23.81 27.38 0.96
C GLU A 897 -25.24 26.98 1.33
N ALA A 898 -26.10 27.95 1.62
CA ALA A 898 -27.49 27.69 2.00
C ALA A 898 -28.27 26.92 0.89
N ALA A 899 -28.03 27.22 -0.39
CA ALA A 899 -28.64 26.49 -1.49
C ALA A 899 -28.14 25.04 -1.57
N SER A 900 -26.84 24.81 -1.41
CA SER A 900 -26.21 23.48 -1.37
C SER A 900 -26.74 22.64 -0.20
N ILE A 901 -26.86 23.23 0.99
CA ILE A 901 -27.39 22.54 2.18
C ILE A 901 -28.87 22.21 2.05
N ALA A 902 -29.69 23.12 1.49
CA ALA A 902 -31.10 22.84 1.24
C ALA A 902 -31.28 21.61 0.34
N LYS A 903 -30.45 21.48 -0.71
CA LYS A 903 -30.48 20.30 -1.59
C LYS A 903 -30.11 19.01 -0.86
N LEU A 904 -29.05 19.03 -0.05
CA LEU A 904 -28.62 17.86 0.73
C LEU A 904 -29.69 17.41 1.73
N LEU A 905 -30.40 18.34 2.36
CA LEU A 905 -31.48 18.05 3.29
C LEU A 905 -32.69 17.43 2.58
N ASP A 906 -33.06 17.93 1.40
CA ASP A 906 -34.13 17.35 0.58
C ASP A 906 -33.78 15.92 0.13
N ASP A 907 -32.55 15.71 -0.36
CA ASP A 907 -32.01 14.38 -0.72
C ASP A 907 -31.96 13.43 0.50
N GLY A 908 -31.71 13.98 1.69
CA GLY A 908 -31.68 13.29 2.98
C GLY A 908 -33.06 12.96 3.57
N GLY A 909 -34.15 13.34 2.90
CA GLY A 909 -35.52 13.02 3.27
C GLY A 909 -36.24 14.06 4.15
N TYR A 910 -35.67 15.25 4.32
CA TYR A 910 -36.37 16.40 4.89
C TYR A 910 -37.18 17.07 3.79
N SER A 911 -38.32 16.47 3.41
CA SER A 911 -39.11 16.87 2.25
C SER A 911 -39.44 18.37 2.26
N ALA A 912 -38.95 19.09 1.24
CA ALA A 912 -39.13 20.54 1.07
C ALA A 912 -38.65 21.39 2.27
N PRO A 913 -37.32 21.51 2.49
CA PRO A 913 -36.80 22.41 3.51
C PRO A 913 -37.26 23.85 3.24
N THR A 914 -37.61 24.58 4.28
CA THR A 914 -37.97 25.99 4.13
C THR A 914 -36.70 26.79 3.92
N THR A 915 -36.45 27.15 2.66
CA THR A 915 -35.22 27.85 2.25
C THR A 915 -35.52 29.32 2.00
N LEU A 916 -34.91 30.21 2.79
CA LEU A 916 -35.05 31.66 2.72
C LEU A 916 -33.71 32.28 2.31
N LEU A 917 -33.56 32.57 1.01
CA LEU A 917 -32.40 33.25 0.44
C LEU A 917 -32.75 34.71 0.13
N GLY A 918 -31.98 35.69 0.60
CA GLY A 918 -32.29 37.11 0.30
C GLY A 918 -33.66 37.56 0.80
N SER A 919 -34.18 36.95 1.87
CA SER A 919 -35.54 37.21 2.36
C SER A 919 -35.57 38.37 3.34
N LYS A 920 -36.70 39.08 3.37
CA LYS A 920 -36.95 40.18 4.33
C LYS A 920 -37.12 39.66 5.76
N ALA A 921 -36.80 40.51 6.74
CA ALA A 921 -36.86 40.21 8.16
C ALA A 921 -38.20 39.62 8.62
N GLU A 922 -39.34 40.14 8.15
CA GLU A 922 -40.66 39.69 8.60
C GLU A 922 -40.90 38.23 8.20
N ARG A 923 -40.47 37.83 6.99
CA ARG A 923 -40.61 36.45 6.50
C ARG A 923 -39.73 35.48 7.29
N ILE A 924 -38.51 35.90 7.65
CA ILE A 924 -37.60 35.13 8.48
C ILE A 924 -38.18 34.93 9.89
N GLN A 925 -38.73 35.98 10.49
CA GLN A 925 -39.37 35.90 11.81
C GLN A 925 -40.62 35.00 11.79
N ILE A 926 -41.47 35.12 10.76
CA ILE A 926 -42.63 34.23 10.59
C ILE A 926 -42.16 32.78 10.49
N ALA A 927 -41.18 32.48 9.64
CA ALA A 927 -40.68 31.12 9.46
C ALA A 927 -40.10 30.54 10.76
N LEU A 928 -39.41 31.34 11.58
CA LEU A 928 -38.86 30.89 12.86
C LEU A 928 -39.91 30.29 13.80
N TYR A 929 -41.14 30.84 13.80
CA TYR A 929 -42.23 30.41 14.69
C TYR A 929 -43.35 29.62 13.99
N GLN A 930 -43.31 29.50 12.67
CA GLN A 930 -44.38 28.88 11.88
C GLN A 930 -44.47 27.36 12.09
N GLN A 931 -43.34 26.70 12.38
CA GLN A 931 -43.27 25.25 12.45
C GLN A 931 -42.16 24.79 13.41
N ASP A 932 -42.27 23.54 13.85
CA ASP A 932 -41.26 22.90 14.70
C ASP A 932 -40.09 22.41 13.84
N TRP A 933 -38.94 23.08 13.96
CA TRP A 933 -37.74 22.78 13.19
C TRP A 933 -36.88 21.73 13.90
N ARG A 934 -36.52 20.64 13.20
CA ARG A 934 -35.54 19.66 13.70
C ARG A 934 -34.10 20.10 13.39
N ILE A 935 -33.89 20.67 12.20
CA ILE A 935 -32.61 21.22 11.76
C ILE A 935 -32.78 22.69 11.43
N MET A 936 -31.83 23.52 11.86
CA MET A 936 -31.73 24.91 11.41
C MET A 936 -30.33 25.19 10.86
N HIS A 937 -30.24 25.84 9.70
CA HIS A 937 -29.01 26.35 9.13
C HIS A 937 -29.14 27.87 8.94
N LEU A 938 -28.28 28.63 9.59
CA LEU A 938 -28.30 30.09 9.64
C LEU A 938 -26.99 30.65 9.08
N SER A 939 -27.04 31.32 7.94
CA SER A 939 -25.87 31.92 7.29
C SER A 939 -26.13 33.39 6.94
N GLY A 940 -25.24 34.30 7.36
CA GLY A 940 -25.40 35.75 7.16
C GLY A 940 -24.53 36.63 8.08
N HIS A 941 -24.77 37.95 8.09
CA HIS A 941 -23.96 38.88 8.88
C HIS A 941 -24.27 38.83 10.37
N GLY A 942 -23.23 38.82 11.20
CA GLY A 942 -23.34 38.92 12.65
C GLY A 942 -22.77 40.24 13.20
N VAL A 943 -23.41 40.82 14.23
CA VAL A 943 -22.95 42.03 14.93
C VAL A 943 -22.83 41.79 16.44
N TYR A 944 -21.76 42.29 17.09
CA TYR A 944 -21.54 42.13 18.54
C TYR A 944 -21.09 43.42 19.22
N GLY A 945 -21.90 43.91 20.15
CA GLY A 945 -21.59 45.11 20.91
C GLY A 945 -21.45 46.38 20.05
N GLU A 946 -21.93 46.33 18.80
CA GLU A 946 -21.83 47.41 17.83
C GLU A 946 -23.01 48.37 17.99
N VAL A 947 -22.75 49.66 17.84
CA VAL A 947 -23.80 50.68 17.77
C VAL A 947 -24.21 50.83 16.31
N LEU A 948 -25.43 50.40 15.98
CA LEU A 948 -25.97 50.52 14.63
C LEU A 948 -26.86 51.76 14.50
N PRO A 949 -26.74 52.56 13.42
CA PRO A 949 -27.50 53.81 13.26
C PRO A 949 -29.02 53.63 13.27
N SER A 950 -29.50 52.45 12.87
CA SER A 950 -30.91 52.13 12.66
C SER A 950 -31.49 51.12 13.66
N ILE A 951 -30.68 50.60 14.60
CA ILE A 951 -31.03 49.54 15.55
C ILE A 951 -30.44 49.89 16.92
N GLY A 952 -31.29 50.17 17.92
CA GLY A 952 -30.85 50.35 19.32
C GLY A 952 -30.69 51.80 19.80
N GLY A 953 -31.51 52.74 19.32
CA GLY A 953 -31.60 54.09 19.88
C GLY A 953 -33.03 54.43 20.29
N ASP A 954 -33.19 55.06 21.46
CA ASP A 954 -34.42 55.78 21.78
C ASP A 954 -34.32 57.14 21.07
N GLU A 955 -35.14 57.37 20.04
CA GLU A 955 -35.17 58.64 19.29
C GLU A 955 -35.41 59.84 20.22
N ALA A 956 -35.98 59.60 21.41
CA ALA A 956 -36.25 60.62 22.43
C ALA A 956 -35.05 61.01 23.30
N THR A 957 -34.02 60.15 23.46
CA THR A 957 -32.90 60.41 24.40
C THR A 957 -31.51 60.42 23.77
N GLY A 958 -31.37 60.10 22.47
CA GLY A 958 -30.10 60.19 21.75
C GLY A 958 -28.99 59.26 22.27
N SER A 959 -29.35 58.22 23.04
CA SER A 959 -28.40 57.27 23.59
C SER A 959 -28.28 56.07 22.66
N ALA A 960 -27.07 55.82 22.17
CA ALA A 960 -26.70 54.66 21.36
C ALA A 960 -26.52 53.43 22.25
N VAL A 961 -27.33 52.38 22.04
CA VAL A 961 -27.20 51.10 22.75
C VAL A 961 -26.46 50.10 21.86
N PRO A 962 -25.40 49.44 22.35
CA PRO A 962 -24.72 48.38 21.60
C PRO A 962 -25.64 47.16 21.42
N VAL A 963 -25.70 46.61 20.21
CA VAL A 963 -26.57 45.48 19.86
C VAL A 963 -25.78 44.21 19.51
N THR A 964 -26.39 43.04 19.71
CA THR A 964 -25.75 41.72 19.53
C THR A 964 -26.73 40.71 18.92
N GLY A 965 -26.39 40.15 17.75
CA GLY A 965 -27.21 39.14 17.05
C GLY A 965 -26.86 38.98 15.57
N MET A 966 -27.65 38.19 14.84
CA MET A 966 -27.55 38.05 13.38
C MET A 966 -28.46 39.08 12.69
N LEU A 967 -27.93 39.84 11.74
CA LEU A 967 -28.70 40.82 10.98
C LEU A 967 -29.68 40.11 10.05
N ILE A 968 -30.96 40.49 10.15
CA ILE A 968 -32.05 39.93 9.31
C ILE A 968 -32.82 41.00 8.53
N GLY A 969 -32.57 42.30 8.81
CA GLY A 969 -33.10 43.44 8.06
C GLY A 969 -32.62 44.79 8.59
N GLU A 970 -33.02 45.88 7.93
CA GLU A 970 -32.57 47.27 8.21
C GLU A 970 -32.78 47.74 9.67
N HIS A 971 -33.88 47.29 10.29
CA HIS A 971 -34.26 47.60 11.67
C HIS A 971 -34.44 46.34 12.53
N SER A 972 -33.94 45.18 12.09
CA SER A 972 -34.28 43.89 12.69
C SER A 972 -33.08 42.96 12.85
N LEU A 973 -32.99 42.34 14.03
CA LEU A 973 -31.89 41.52 14.47
C LEU A 973 -32.43 40.21 15.04
N MET A 974 -31.89 39.07 14.63
CA MET A 974 -32.13 37.79 15.29
C MET A 974 -31.21 37.69 16.51
N THR A 975 -31.80 37.86 17.69
CA THR A 975 -31.10 37.86 18.99
C THR A 975 -31.28 36.52 19.70
N PRO A 976 -30.45 36.23 20.72
CA PRO A 976 -30.68 35.11 21.63
C PRO A 976 -32.09 35.09 22.22
N ALA A 977 -32.70 36.25 22.48
CA ALA A 977 -34.07 36.34 22.98
C ALA A 977 -35.11 35.81 21.99
N HIS A 978 -34.94 36.03 20.67
CA HIS A 978 -35.83 35.45 19.67
C HIS A 978 -35.76 33.91 19.65
N ILE A 979 -34.56 33.36 19.82
CA ILE A 979 -34.37 31.90 19.91
C ILE A 979 -34.96 31.34 21.20
N GLU A 980 -34.80 32.03 22.33
CA GLU A 980 -35.34 31.61 23.63
C GLU A 980 -36.87 31.43 23.62
N GLN A 981 -37.58 32.26 22.85
CA GLN A 981 -39.04 32.19 22.72
C GLN A 981 -39.52 30.97 21.90
N MET A 982 -38.63 30.21 21.27
CA MET A 982 -39.01 29.00 20.54
C MET A 982 -39.62 27.96 21.49
N ARG A 983 -40.85 27.53 21.18
CA ARG A 983 -41.55 26.53 21.98
C ARG A 983 -40.86 25.17 21.92
N VAL A 984 -40.48 24.76 20.70
CA VAL A 984 -39.85 23.47 20.39
C VAL A 984 -38.39 23.69 20.03
N VAL A 985 -37.51 22.89 20.63
CA VAL A 985 -36.06 23.02 20.52
C VAL A 985 -35.56 22.13 19.37
N PRO A 986 -34.78 22.69 18.43
CA PRO A 986 -34.16 21.90 17.38
C PRO A 986 -33.22 20.82 17.92
N ASP A 987 -33.03 19.77 17.14
CA ASP A 987 -32.04 18.73 17.46
C ASP A 987 -30.64 19.18 17.07
N PHE A 988 -30.52 19.90 15.96
CA PHE A 988 -29.24 20.36 15.41
C PHE A 988 -29.35 21.77 14.81
N VAL A 989 -28.35 22.63 15.07
CA VAL A 989 -28.26 23.98 14.50
C VAL A 989 -26.86 24.26 13.97
N PHE A 990 -26.78 24.78 12.75
CA PHE A 990 -25.53 25.22 12.11
C PHE A 990 -25.58 26.74 11.91
N ILE A 991 -24.58 27.45 12.43
CA ILE A 991 -24.48 28.91 12.40
C ILE A 991 -23.19 29.31 11.69
N ASN A 992 -23.33 29.91 10.51
CA ASN A 992 -22.24 30.54 9.79
C ASN A 992 -22.45 32.06 9.73
N CYS A 993 -22.12 32.76 10.82
CA CYS A 993 -22.25 34.21 10.89
C CYS A 993 -20.93 34.88 11.27
N CYS A 994 -20.26 35.48 10.28
CA CYS A 994 -19.02 36.23 10.49
C CYS A 994 -19.32 37.63 11.08
N SER A 995 -18.57 38.04 12.11
CA SER A 995 -18.57 39.42 12.59
C SER A 995 -17.64 40.28 11.72
N LEU A 996 -18.20 41.07 10.81
CA LEU A 996 -17.47 42.03 9.97
C LEU A 996 -17.30 43.36 10.72
N GLY A 997 -16.22 43.48 11.51
CA GLY A 997 -15.79 44.77 12.03
C GLY A 997 -15.00 45.54 10.97
N ARG A 998 -15.67 46.32 10.12
CA ARG A 998 -15.01 47.26 9.21
C ARG A 998 -15.83 48.54 9.01
N ILE A 999 -15.40 49.62 9.64
CA ILE A 999 -15.65 50.99 9.17
C ILE A 999 -14.27 51.59 8.90
N ASP A 1000 -13.92 51.80 7.63
CA ASP A 1000 -12.78 52.64 7.25
C ASP A 1000 -13.31 53.85 6.46
N ALA A 1001 -13.20 55.05 7.06
CA ALA A 1001 -12.73 56.31 6.48
C ALA A 1001 -13.32 57.54 7.22
N ASP A 1002 -12.43 58.38 7.74
CA ASP A 1002 -12.63 59.76 8.24
C ASP A 1002 -13.47 59.97 9.51
N GLY A 1003 -12.84 59.77 10.69
CA GLY A 1003 -13.37 60.26 11.97
C GLY A 1003 -12.44 60.01 13.15
N ALA A 1004 -12.04 61.08 13.83
CA ALA A 1004 -11.13 61.02 14.97
C ALA A 1004 -11.73 60.29 16.19
N ALA A 1005 -10.93 59.39 16.77
CA ALA A 1005 -10.92 58.89 18.15
C ALA A 1005 -12.26 58.76 18.90
N LEU A 1006 -12.81 57.54 18.93
CA LEU A 1006 -13.56 57.01 20.07
C LEU A 1006 -13.15 55.54 20.33
N ASP A 1007 -13.04 55.24 21.61
CA ASP A 1007 -12.34 54.13 22.23
C ASP A 1007 -13.13 52.79 22.18
N HIS A 1008 -12.42 51.65 22.22
CA HIS A 1008 -12.89 50.30 22.63
C HIS A 1008 -13.74 49.34 21.74
N SER A 1009 -13.85 49.45 20.41
CA SER A 1009 -14.52 48.39 19.60
C SER A 1009 -13.62 47.79 18.51
N ARG A 1010 -13.30 46.49 18.64
CA ARG A 1010 -12.24 45.76 17.89
C ARG A 1010 -12.80 44.90 16.74
N PRO A 1011 -12.07 44.68 15.63
CA PRO A 1011 -12.43 43.72 14.58
C PRO A 1011 -12.33 42.25 15.07
N GLY A 1012 -13.37 41.44 14.82
CA GLY A 1012 -13.33 39.97 14.94
C GLY A 1012 -13.46 39.41 16.36
N ASN A 1013 -14.56 39.69 17.05
CA ASN A 1013 -14.79 39.15 18.40
C ASN A 1013 -15.54 37.79 18.37
N PRO A 1014 -14.95 36.67 18.82
CA PRO A 1014 -15.60 35.34 18.91
C PRO A 1014 -16.85 35.29 19.80
N ALA A 1015 -17.16 36.38 20.51
CA ALA A 1015 -18.25 36.45 21.48
C ALA A 1015 -19.68 36.44 20.88
N LEU A 1016 -19.86 36.73 19.59
CA LEU A 1016 -21.19 36.71 18.95
C LEU A 1016 -21.75 35.30 18.76
N ALA A 1017 -21.00 34.50 18.00
CA ALA A 1017 -21.31 33.11 17.75
C ALA A 1017 -21.36 32.34 19.07
N ALA A 1018 -20.48 32.70 20.02
CA ALA A 1018 -20.54 32.19 21.38
C ALA A 1018 -21.87 32.54 22.09
N ASN A 1019 -22.43 33.75 21.95
CA ASN A 1019 -23.70 34.10 22.60
C ASN A 1019 -24.92 33.38 22.00
N LEU A 1020 -25.03 33.32 20.66
CA LEU A 1020 -26.14 32.62 20.01
C LEU A 1020 -26.03 31.09 20.20
N ALA A 1021 -24.83 30.54 20.06
CA ALA A 1021 -24.57 29.11 20.32
C ALA A 1021 -24.76 28.77 21.80
N THR A 1022 -24.29 29.60 22.73
CA THR A 1022 -24.52 29.40 24.18
C THR A 1022 -26.01 29.36 24.47
N GLN A 1023 -26.79 30.32 23.94
CA GLN A 1023 -28.25 30.30 24.15
C GLN A 1023 -28.92 29.05 23.58
N LEU A 1024 -28.52 28.59 22.39
CA LEU A 1024 -29.03 27.34 21.80
C LEU A 1024 -28.68 26.13 22.66
N ILE A 1025 -27.46 26.09 23.21
CA ILE A 1025 -27.01 25.01 24.11
C ILE A 1025 -27.79 25.05 25.43
N GLU A 1026 -27.98 26.23 26.04
CA GLU A 1026 -28.77 26.41 27.28
C GLU A 1026 -30.25 26.08 27.08
N MET A 1027 -30.79 26.38 25.89
CA MET A 1027 -32.14 25.96 25.47
C MET A 1027 -32.26 24.43 25.31
N GLY A 1028 -31.13 23.75 25.08
CA GLY A 1028 -31.02 22.31 25.07
C GLY A 1028 -30.81 21.70 23.69
N VAL A 1029 -30.33 22.41 22.67
CA VAL A 1029 -30.00 21.82 21.36
C VAL A 1029 -28.91 20.73 21.54
N ARG A 1030 -29.03 19.59 20.84
CA ARG A 1030 -28.10 18.44 21.03
C ARG A 1030 -26.76 18.61 20.31
N GLY A 1031 -26.76 19.34 19.20
CA GLY A 1031 -25.55 19.67 18.46
C GLY A 1031 -25.63 21.08 17.87
N VAL A 1032 -24.59 21.88 18.06
CA VAL A 1032 -24.46 23.23 17.51
C VAL A 1032 -23.09 23.34 16.86
N ILE A 1033 -23.04 23.75 15.60
CA ILE A 1033 -21.80 24.16 14.94
C ILE A 1033 -21.86 25.66 14.73
N ALA A 1034 -20.83 26.39 15.17
CA ALA A 1034 -20.75 27.82 14.97
C ALA A 1034 -19.35 28.25 14.52
N ALA A 1035 -19.27 29.15 13.55
CA ALA A 1035 -18.02 29.79 13.17
C ALA A 1035 -17.58 30.76 14.29
N GLY A 1036 -16.46 30.46 14.94
CA GLY A 1036 -15.91 31.27 16.04
C GLY A 1036 -15.24 32.57 15.57
N TRP A 1037 -14.84 32.67 14.29
CA TRP A 1037 -14.21 33.86 13.71
C TRP A 1037 -14.39 33.89 12.19
N ARG A 1038 -13.74 34.85 11.52
CA ARG A 1038 -13.86 35.06 10.07
C ARG A 1038 -13.38 33.83 9.30
N VAL A 1039 -14.23 33.33 8.40
CA VAL A 1039 -13.96 32.15 7.56
C VAL A 1039 -13.87 32.52 6.09
N LEU A 1040 -13.15 31.70 5.32
CA LEU A 1040 -13.12 31.80 3.86
C LEU A 1040 -14.34 31.10 3.26
N ASP A 1041 -15.09 31.79 2.40
CA ASP A 1041 -16.37 31.32 1.83
C ASP A 1041 -16.29 29.92 1.20
N ASP A 1042 -15.33 29.67 0.29
CA ASP A 1042 -15.18 28.35 -0.36
C ASP A 1042 -14.85 27.22 0.64
N ALA A 1043 -14.06 27.54 1.67
CA ALA A 1043 -13.68 26.57 2.70
C ALA A 1043 -14.83 26.31 3.69
N ALA A 1044 -15.67 27.33 3.93
CA ALA A 1044 -16.89 27.24 4.71
C ALA A 1044 -17.94 26.36 4.02
N GLU A 1045 -18.19 26.57 2.73
CA GLU A 1045 -19.11 25.74 1.94
C GLU A 1045 -18.65 24.27 1.93
N LEU A 1046 -17.36 24.00 1.75
CA LEU A 1046 -16.82 22.64 1.78
C LEU A 1046 -17.01 21.97 3.15
N PHE A 1047 -16.78 22.71 4.23
CA PHE A 1047 -16.96 22.19 5.58
C PHE A 1047 -18.43 21.81 5.81
N ALA A 1048 -19.36 22.72 5.52
CA ALA A 1048 -20.79 22.52 5.72
C ALA A 1048 -21.32 21.35 4.87
N THR A 1049 -20.99 21.32 3.58
CA THR A 1049 -21.47 20.26 2.66
C THR A 1049 -20.92 18.89 3.03
N THR A 1050 -19.63 18.78 3.40
CA THR A 1050 -19.03 17.52 3.85
C THR A 1050 -19.67 17.04 5.15
N PHE A 1051 -19.86 17.94 6.12
CA PHE A 1051 -20.50 17.63 7.39
C PHE A 1051 -21.92 17.09 7.18
N TYR A 1052 -22.77 17.81 6.44
CA TYR A 1052 -24.16 17.39 6.21
C TYR A 1052 -24.24 16.09 5.41
N ALA A 1053 -23.35 15.87 4.43
CA ALA A 1053 -23.32 14.61 3.69
C ALA A 1053 -23.05 13.40 4.61
N CYS A 1054 -22.05 13.49 5.49
CA CYS A 1054 -21.75 12.43 6.46
C CYS A 1054 -22.87 12.25 7.50
N PHE A 1055 -23.36 13.36 8.05
CA PHE A 1055 -24.33 13.34 9.15
C PHE A 1055 -25.71 12.84 8.69
N LEU A 1056 -26.10 13.11 7.45
CA LEU A 1056 -27.35 12.58 6.85
C LEU A 1056 -27.21 11.13 6.37
N ASP A 1057 -26.01 10.66 6.00
CA ASP A 1057 -25.72 9.23 5.77
C ASP A 1057 -25.71 8.44 7.09
N GLY A 1058 -25.77 9.18 8.21
CA GLY A 1058 -25.87 8.78 9.60
C GLY A 1058 -24.61 8.15 10.16
N GLU A 1059 -23.50 8.76 9.80
CA GLU A 1059 -22.34 8.84 10.68
C GLU A 1059 -22.68 9.65 11.94
N THR A 1060 -21.93 9.41 13.02
CA THR A 1060 -22.10 10.18 14.27
C THR A 1060 -21.66 11.63 14.08
N PHE A 1061 -22.15 12.52 14.95
CA PHE A 1061 -21.78 13.94 14.94
C PHE A 1061 -20.26 14.13 15.00
N GLY A 1062 -19.57 13.41 15.88
CA GLY A 1062 -18.12 13.51 16.04
C GLY A 1062 -17.34 13.09 14.79
N GLU A 1063 -17.74 11.99 14.14
CA GLU A 1063 -17.09 11.53 12.90
C GLU A 1063 -17.38 12.47 11.73
N SER A 1064 -18.60 13.02 11.65
CA SER A 1064 -18.98 13.98 10.61
C SER A 1064 -18.16 15.27 10.71
N VAL A 1065 -17.91 15.77 11.93
CA VAL A 1065 -17.03 16.93 12.19
C VAL A 1065 -15.59 16.62 11.80
N LEU A 1066 -15.06 15.45 12.18
CA LEU A 1066 -13.70 15.05 11.85
C LEU A 1066 -13.50 14.95 10.33
N ALA A 1067 -14.46 14.36 9.62
CA ALA A 1067 -14.44 14.26 8.17
C ALA A 1067 -14.45 15.64 7.49
N ALA A 1068 -15.32 16.56 7.96
CA ALA A 1068 -15.38 17.92 7.45
C ALA A 1068 -14.07 18.69 7.69
N ARG A 1069 -13.48 18.59 8.88
CA ARG A 1069 -12.18 19.23 9.19
C ARG A 1069 -11.05 18.73 8.30
N ARG A 1070 -10.97 17.41 8.08
CA ARG A 1070 -9.97 16.81 7.19
C ARG A 1070 -10.13 17.27 5.75
N ALA A 1071 -11.35 17.19 5.21
CA ALA A 1071 -11.61 17.63 3.84
C ALA A 1071 -11.27 19.12 3.62
N THR A 1072 -11.64 19.98 4.58
CA THR A 1072 -11.32 21.41 4.50
C THR A 1072 -9.82 21.69 4.67
N TYR A 1073 -9.13 20.99 5.58
CA TYR A 1073 -7.68 21.13 5.77
C TYR A 1073 -6.88 20.67 4.54
N ASP A 1074 -7.22 19.51 3.97
CA ASP A 1074 -6.53 18.92 2.81
C ASP A 1074 -6.63 19.83 1.57
N ARG A 1075 -7.78 20.49 1.38
CA ARG A 1075 -8.02 21.37 0.22
C ARG A 1075 -7.55 22.80 0.44
N PHE A 1076 -7.64 23.31 1.68
CA PHE A 1076 -7.29 24.69 2.05
C PHE A 1076 -6.28 24.75 3.21
N PRO A 1077 -5.07 24.16 3.07
CA PRO A 1077 -4.12 24.01 4.18
C PRO A 1077 -3.55 25.32 4.72
N ARG A 1078 -3.67 26.42 3.96
CA ARG A 1078 -3.23 27.77 4.38
C ARG A 1078 -4.31 28.57 5.11
N SER A 1079 -5.55 28.08 5.17
CA SER A 1079 -6.64 28.75 5.89
C SER A 1079 -6.83 28.14 7.27
N ASN A 1080 -7.23 28.94 8.25
CA ASN A 1080 -7.65 28.45 9.57
C ASN A 1080 -9.16 28.15 9.67
N THR A 1081 -9.88 28.15 8.54
CA THR A 1081 -11.36 27.97 8.48
C THR A 1081 -11.83 26.64 9.07
N TRP A 1082 -11.09 25.54 8.88
CA TRP A 1082 -11.41 24.24 9.49
C TRP A 1082 -11.40 24.28 11.02
N GLY A 1083 -10.55 25.13 11.62
CA GLY A 1083 -10.45 25.33 13.06
C GLY A 1083 -11.43 26.38 13.60
N ALA A 1084 -11.95 27.24 12.73
CA ALA A 1084 -12.96 28.25 13.08
C ALA A 1084 -14.28 27.63 13.50
N TYR A 1085 -14.64 26.47 12.96
CA TYR A 1085 -15.88 25.78 13.31
C TYR A 1085 -15.80 25.12 14.69
N GLN A 1086 -16.39 25.79 15.66
CA GLN A 1086 -16.56 25.31 17.03
C GLN A 1086 -17.80 24.40 17.09
N CYS A 1087 -17.56 23.11 17.29
CA CYS A 1087 -18.58 22.07 17.24
C CYS A 1087 -18.93 21.62 18.66
N TYR A 1088 -20.12 21.98 19.14
CA TYR A 1088 -20.64 21.64 20.47
C TYR A 1088 -21.68 20.53 20.38
N GLY A 1089 -21.57 19.49 21.21
CA GLY A 1089 -22.61 18.45 21.29
C GLY A 1089 -22.12 17.12 21.85
N ASP A 1090 -23.00 16.12 21.77
CA ASP A 1090 -22.65 14.72 22.02
C ASP A 1090 -21.99 14.13 20.76
N PRO A 1091 -20.73 13.64 20.84
CA PRO A 1091 -20.07 13.01 19.69
C PRO A 1091 -20.83 11.82 19.12
N GLY A 1092 -21.57 11.08 19.95
CA GLY A 1092 -22.38 9.93 19.55
C GLY A 1092 -23.75 10.29 18.97
N LEU A 1093 -24.09 11.58 18.87
CA LEU A 1093 -25.36 12.04 18.33
C LEU A 1093 -25.56 11.52 16.89
N LEU A 1094 -26.71 10.90 16.66
CA LEU A 1094 -27.20 10.51 15.33
C LEU A 1094 -28.50 11.26 15.03
N LEU A 1095 -28.64 11.73 13.79
CA LEU A 1095 -29.89 12.31 13.33
C LEU A 1095 -30.94 11.20 13.09
N PRO A 1096 -32.15 11.33 13.64
CA PRO A 1096 -33.27 10.46 13.28
C PRO A 1096 -33.52 10.54 11.78
N ARG A 1097 -33.69 9.40 11.10
CA ARG A 1097 -33.93 9.33 9.64
C ARG A 1097 -35.42 9.10 9.34
N PRO A 1098 -35.96 9.67 8.25
CA PRO A 1098 -37.33 9.42 7.82
C PRO A 1098 -37.51 7.98 7.30
N PRO A 1099 -38.66 7.32 7.56
CA PRO A 1099 -38.86 5.89 7.26
C PRO A 1099 -38.76 5.55 5.76
N SER A 1100 -39.01 6.49 4.86
CA SER A 1100 -38.91 6.31 3.40
C SER A 1100 -37.48 6.23 2.86
N SER A 1101 -36.46 6.61 3.63
CA SER A 1101 -35.05 6.52 3.21
C SER A 1101 -34.39 5.16 3.56
N SER A 1102 -35.07 4.33 4.36
CA SER A 1102 -34.58 3.01 4.80
C SER A 1102 -34.41 1.99 3.67
N SER A 1103 -35.10 2.16 2.54
CA SER A 1103 -35.06 1.23 1.41
C SER A 1103 -33.91 1.47 0.42
N ARG A 1104 -33.24 2.64 0.48
CA ARG A 1104 -32.43 3.11 -0.66
C ARG A 1104 -30.94 2.75 -0.61
N ARG A 1105 -30.43 2.12 0.44
CA ARG A 1105 -29.01 1.72 0.51
C ARG A 1105 -28.79 0.41 1.25
N VAL A 1106 -29.10 -0.71 0.60
CA VAL A 1106 -28.33 -1.94 0.87
C VAL A 1106 -27.04 -1.82 0.05
N ARG A 1107 -26.02 -1.17 0.60
CA ARG A 1107 -24.66 -1.40 0.09
C ARG A 1107 -24.38 -2.89 0.28
N PRO A 1108 -23.83 -3.60 -0.73
CA PRO A 1108 -23.41 -4.98 -0.53
C PRO A 1108 -22.38 -5.00 0.60
N VAL A 1109 -22.76 -5.56 1.75
CA VAL A 1109 -21.84 -5.76 2.87
C VAL A 1109 -20.79 -6.76 2.39
N ARG A 1110 -19.55 -6.30 2.24
CA ARG A 1110 -18.42 -7.20 2.05
C ARG A 1110 -18.14 -7.84 3.41
N TYR A 1111 -18.41 -9.14 3.52
CA TYR A 1111 -18.08 -9.90 4.70
C TYR A 1111 -16.61 -10.31 4.65
N ASP A 1112 -15.81 -9.84 5.62
CA ASP A 1112 -14.41 -10.21 5.81
C ASP A 1112 -14.28 -10.87 7.19
N PHE A 1113 -14.75 -12.12 7.27
CA PHE A 1113 -14.76 -12.90 8.51
C PHE A 1113 -13.39 -13.52 8.78
N VAL A 1114 -12.90 -13.40 10.01
CA VAL A 1114 -11.61 -13.95 10.45
C VAL A 1114 -11.77 -15.12 11.42
N ALA A 1115 -12.98 -15.32 11.97
CA ALA A 1115 -13.31 -16.46 12.84
C ALA A 1115 -14.68 -17.10 12.50
N PRO A 1116 -14.86 -18.42 12.73
CA PRO A 1116 -16.14 -19.11 12.50
C PRO A 1116 -17.31 -18.55 13.32
N SER A 1117 -17.05 -18.02 14.51
CA SER A 1117 -18.07 -17.41 15.38
C SER A 1117 -18.72 -16.17 14.76
N GLU A 1118 -17.99 -15.39 13.96
CA GLU A 1118 -18.53 -14.23 13.25
C GLU A 1118 -19.53 -14.65 12.16
N VAL A 1119 -19.23 -15.75 11.47
CA VAL A 1119 -20.14 -16.32 10.46
C VAL A 1119 -21.42 -16.79 11.11
N LEU A 1120 -21.32 -17.49 12.25
CA LEU A 1120 -22.48 -17.96 13.01
C LEU A 1120 -23.33 -16.79 13.54
N ALA A 1121 -22.69 -15.78 14.12
CA ALA A 1121 -23.38 -14.59 14.62
C ALA A 1121 -24.08 -13.83 13.48
N GLU A 1122 -23.46 -13.71 12.30
CA GLU A 1122 -24.09 -13.07 11.15
C GLU A 1122 -25.24 -13.90 10.59
N LEU A 1123 -25.12 -15.23 10.54
CA LEU A 1123 -26.22 -16.12 10.14
C LEU A 1123 -27.39 -16.03 11.12
N GLU A 1124 -27.14 -15.93 12.42
CA GLU A 1124 -28.16 -15.68 13.44
C GLU A 1124 -28.82 -14.31 13.24
N ARG A 1125 -28.03 -13.26 12.99
CA ARG A 1125 -28.53 -11.92 12.69
C ARG A 1125 -29.42 -11.92 11.45
N LEU A 1126 -28.99 -12.57 10.36
CA LEU A 1126 -29.75 -12.69 9.11
C LEU A 1126 -31.02 -13.53 9.30
N SER A 1127 -30.95 -14.62 10.07
CA SER A 1127 -32.10 -15.44 10.46
C SER A 1127 -33.13 -14.62 11.25
N GLN A 1128 -32.68 -13.83 12.22
CA GLN A 1128 -33.54 -12.92 12.97
C GLN A 1128 -34.13 -11.83 12.07
N GLN A 1129 -33.32 -11.20 11.20
CA GLN A 1129 -33.78 -10.18 10.26
C GLN A 1129 -34.84 -10.72 9.29
N THR A 1130 -34.70 -11.98 8.87
CA THR A 1130 -35.68 -12.66 8.01
C THR A 1130 -36.97 -12.94 8.78
N ARG A 1131 -36.88 -13.32 10.07
CA ARG A 1131 -38.05 -13.46 10.95
C ARG A 1131 -38.77 -12.12 11.17
N TYR A 1132 -38.04 -11.03 11.40
CA TYR A 1132 -38.64 -9.69 11.53
C TYR A 1132 -39.35 -9.26 10.25
N ARG A 1133 -38.71 -9.44 9.08
CA ARG A 1133 -39.34 -9.16 7.78
C ARG A 1133 -40.56 -10.04 7.51
N ALA A 1134 -40.54 -11.30 7.95
CA ALA A 1134 -41.70 -12.20 7.85
C ALA A 1134 -42.86 -11.76 8.76
N VAL A 1135 -42.57 -11.17 9.92
CA VAL A 1135 -43.59 -10.58 10.81
C VAL A 1135 -44.14 -9.28 10.23
N GLU A 1136 -43.31 -8.43 9.62
CA GLU A 1136 -43.74 -7.20 8.94
C GLU A 1136 -44.52 -7.44 7.63
N SER A 1137 -44.34 -8.61 7.00
CA SER A 1137 -45.04 -9.01 5.77
C SER A 1137 -46.24 -9.95 6.00
N GLY A 1138 -46.52 -10.33 7.25
CA GLY A 1138 -47.77 -11.01 7.59
C GLY A 1138 -48.96 -10.05 7.45
N PRO A 1139 -50.15 -10.52 7.07
CA PRO A 1139 -51.33 -9.66 6.98
C PRO A 1139 -51.59 -9.06 8.36
N SER A 1140 -51.62 -7.72 8.44
CA SER A 1140 -52.00 -7.00 9.65
C SER A 1140 -53.33 -7.55 10.15
N ARG A 1141 -53.36 -8.07 11.37
CA ARG A 1141 -54.62 -8.30 12.09
C ARG A 1141 -55.13 -6.99 12.67
#